data_AF-A0A1Q7XE47-F1
#
_entry.id   AF-A0A1Q7XE47-F1
#
_cell.length_a   1.000
_cell.length_b   1.000
_cell.length_c   1.000
_cell.angle_alpha   90.00
_cell.angle_beta   90.00
_cell.angle_gamma   90.00
#
_symmetry.space_group_name_H-M   'P 1'
#
loop_
_entity.id
_entity.type
_entity.pdbx_description
1 polymer ?
#
loop_
_entity_poly.entity_id
_entity_poly.type
_entity_poly.pdbx_seq_one_letter_code
_entity_poly.pdbx_strand_id
1 'polypeptide(L)'
;MANTRVGLLRYKQTVWIDRSSLSKKKLRCLSALLMVIIASSLFSFPKAEAHAAGFSLSSFTSTAPTIDGIIGATEWANAAKVDFSFLFDRFGGGTIYVMNDDKNLYIAVKVADNSLTGRNLELDFDNDHRGIRATGDDIKTLDQNSFYDFYVSAVPPDSYAIASDETAGGTVDGTGKATSDGTFNYFEFSLPLCSSDISHDFCVSAGGTLGFNLFYGYNLPGVSLFDTLFGFNTADGFGHITTSTWGDIVIAHSNILSDGPSCNSIGGIWNSATSTCTIQNFTVNSGETLTISTGVELIVRAGLTINPGGTVSNSGTITVSSCCFSGLINNFDATIINTGTISIESTGVFVNNGITANSGTITNNSAGESCAGCAGSGIINGGTINNTGTINNNSGSTFDNTSGNINDNCGGIINNIGTITGNQVVNIPCSTPLSITAPPNITVNADPGLCSSTGISLGTATTSGGTPTIIVSNNAPATFPIGPTTVTWNATDSSTPTPQTVNTTQTVTVIDNQLPTISAPLPVIVTVGIAGSAIGTASATDNCPGVIITSNAPATFATPGSTTVTWTATDASGNTANATQLVTVLTPAQSVQNLINVKESMNLDKGIATSLDAKLSAALESLNSGQNSVAKNLLSAFINQVNAQTDKTITQAQATQLIQDVQNILNAIH
;
A
#
# COMPACT_ATOMS: atom_id res chain seq x y z
N MET A 1 -43.12 -35.94 54.52
CA MET A 1 -42.00 -36.91 54.52
C MET A 1 -40.69 -36.12 54.49
N ALA A 2 -39.79 -36.45 55.41
CA ALA A 2 -38.36 -36.15 55.50
C ALA A 2 -37.79 -34.81 54.97
N ASN A 3 -37.45 -33.94 55.92
CA ASN A 3 -36.32 -33.01 55.81
C ASN A 3 -35.01 -33.80 55.95
N THR A 4 -34.00 -33.54 55.12
CA THR A 4 -32.61 -33.93 55.42
C THR A 4 -31.63 -32.91 54.84
N ARG A 5 -30.84 -32.30 55.73
CA ARG A 5 -29.68 -31.45 55.47
C ARG A 5 -28.42 -32.31 55.33
N VAL A 6 -27.55 -31.94 54.40
CA VAL A 6 -26.09 -32.19 54.36
C VAL A 6 -25.51 -31.00 53.58
N GLY A 7 -24.47 -30.24 53.91
CA GLY A 7 -23.41 -30.30 54.91
C GLY A 7 -22.13 -29.78 54.21
N LEU A 8 -21.50 -28.71 54.68
CA LEU A 8 -20.08 -28.45 54.36
C LEU A 8 -19.37 -27.74 55.52
N LEU A 9 -18.24 -28.32 55.89
CA LEU A 9 -17.46 -28.13 57.12
C LEU A 9 -16.70 -26.79 57.15
N ARG A 10 -16.71 -26.11 58.30
CA ARG A 10 -15.71 -25.07 58.65
C ARG A 10 -14.50 -25.73 59.31
N TYR A 11 -13.33 -25.62 58.70
CA TYR A 11 -12.05 -25.93 59.33
C TYR A 11 -11.46 -24.64 59.92
N LYS A 12 -11.36 -24.56 61.25
CA LYS A 12 -10.58 -23.53 61.96
C LYS A 12 -9.14 -24.04 62.07
N GLN A 13 -8.16 -23.31 61.51
CA GLN A 13 -6.78 -23.42 61.96
C GLN A 13 -6.41 -22.16 62.74
N THR A 14 -6.01 -22.39 63.99
CA THR A 14 -5.50 -21.39 64.93
C THR A 14 -3.98 -21.49 64.91
N VAL A 15 -3.28 -20.43 64.50
CA VAL A 15 -1.81 -20.34 64.60
C VAL A 15 -1.45 -19.58 65.88
N TRP A 16 -0.72 -20.25 66.77
CA TRP A 16 -0.09 -19.66 67.95
C TRP A 16 1.27 -19.07 67.56
N ILE A 17 1.54 -17.81 67.93
CA ILE A 17 2.89 -17.20 67.86
C ILE A 17 3.32 -16.84 69.28
N ASP A 18 4.45 -17.41 69.70
CA ASP A 18 5.14 -17.17 70.97
C ASP A 18 5.68 -15.72 71.04
N ARG A 19 5.52 -15.08 72.21
CA ARG A 19 5.67 -13.63 72.46
C ARG A 19 6.96 -13.26 73.20
N SER A 20 8.04 -14.02 73.06
CA SER A 20 9.24 -13.83 73.91
C SER A 20 10.48 -13.18 73.25
N SER A 21 10.47 -12.74 71.97
CA SER A 21 11.69 -12.17 71.34
C SER A 21 11.55 -10.94 70.43
N LEU A 22 10.44 -10.20 70.47
CA LEU A 22 10.22 -9.05 69.57
C LEU A 22 10.36 -7.70 70.29
N SER A 23 11.43 -6.97 69.99
CA SER A 23 11.70 -5.63 70.55
C SER A 23 10.64 -4.60 70.16
N LYS A 24 10.43 -3.58 71.00
CA LYS A 24 9.42 -2.51 70.85
C LYS A 24 9.44 -1.78 69.47
N LYS A 25 10.51 -1.91 68.67
CA LYS A 25 10.58 -1.39 67.28
C LYS A 25 9.77 -2.22 66.29
N LYS A 26 9.69 -3.56 66.45
CA LYS A 26 8.90 -4.42 65.54
C LYS A 26 7.38 -4.33 65.79
N LEU A 27 6.96 -3.93 67.00
CA LEU A 27 5.54 -3.76 67.33
C LEU A 27 4.93 -2.49 66.67
N ARG A 28 5.74 -1.45 66.43
CA ARG A 28 5.32 -0.22 65.72
C ARG A 28 5.20 -0.43 64.20
N CYS A 29 6.02 -1.30 63.62
CA CYS A 29 5.86 -1.71 62.21
C CYS A 29 4.66 -2.62 62.02
N LEU A 30 4.36 -3.53 62.96
CA LEU A 30 3.19 -4.41 62.83
C LEU A 30 1.86 -3.66 63.01
N SER A 31 1.81 -2.63 63.87
CA SER A 31 0.61 -1.79 64.02
C SER A 31 0.38 -0.82 62.86
N ALA A 32 1.45 -0.37 62.19
CA ALA A 32 1.34 0.41 60.96
C ALA A 32 0.93 -0.49 59.77
N LEU A 33 1.44 -1.72 59.70
CA LEU A 33 1.07 -2.70 58.67
C LEU A 33 -0.40 -3.14 58.81
N LEU A 34 -0.92 -3.29 60.04
CA LEU A 34 -2.30 -3.70 60.28
C LEU A 34 -3.33 -2.55 60.11
N MET A 35 -2.94 -1.29 60.32
CA MET A 35 -3.80 -0.12 60.01
C MET A 35 -3.82 0.21 58.52
N VAL A 36 -2.73 -0.05 57.79
CA VAL A 36 -2.69 0.12 56.32
C VAL A 36 -3.52 -0.96 55.62
N ILE A 37 -3.52 -2.21 56.13
CA ILE A 37 -4.31 -3.30 55.57
C ILE A 37 -5.83 -3.16 55.83
N ILE A 38 -6.24 -2.43 56.87
CA ILE A 38 -7.68 -2.21 57.19
C ILE A 38 -8.21 -0.90 56.59
N ALA A 39 -7.35 0.08 56.28
CA ALA A 39 -7.75 1.31 55.58
C ALA A 39 -7.82 1.15 54.04
N SER A 40 -7.15 0.15 53.47
CA SER A 40 -7.21 -0.15 52.03
C SER A 40 -8.28 -1.19 51.65
N SER A 41 -9.12 -1.63 52.60
CA SER A 41 -10.12 -2.67 52.37
C SER A 41 -11.57 -2.22 52.65
N LEU A 42 -11.84 -0.92 52.73
CA LEU A 42 -13.20 -0.38 52.83
C LEU A 42 -13.42 0.57 51.64
N PHE A 43 -14.21 0.08 50.69
CA PHE A 43 -14.56 0.66 49.38
C PHE A 43 -13.49 0.57 48.29
N SER A 44 -13.09 -0.65 47.98
CA SER A 44 -13.00 -1.03 46.57
C SER A 44 -13.75 -2.34 46.43
N PHE A 45 -15.05 -2.23 46.17
CA PHE A 45 -15.65 -3.27 45.35
C PHE A 45 -14.79 -3.31 44.07
N PRO A 46 -14.39 -4.49 43.55
CA PRO A 46 -14.01 -4.51 42.16
C PRO A 46 -15.16 -3.84 41.41
N LYS A 47 -14.92 -2.68 40.76
CA LYS A 47 -15.85 -2.19 39.75
C LYS A 47 -15.92 -3.37 38.79
N ALA A 48 -17.04 -4.09 38.79
CA ALA A 48 -17.22 -5.18 37.85
C ALA A 48 -16.94 -4.57 36.47
N GLU A 49 -16.10 -5.20 35.66
CA GLU A 49 -16.00 -4.84 34.24
C GLU A 49 -17.42 -4.81 33.71
N ALA A 50 -17.88 -3.62 33.36
CA ALA A 50 -19.31 -3.37 33.27
C ALA A 50 -19.91 -4.02 32.03
N HIS A 51 -19.06 -4.35 31.06
CA HIS A 51 -19.35 -5.17 29.89
C HIS A 51 -18.60 -6.51 30.03
N ALA A 52 -19.32 -7.62 30.03
CA ALA A 52 -18.69 -8.95 30.01
C ALA A 52 -17.97 -9.17 28.67
N ALA A 53 -16.77 -9.75 28.71
CA ALA A 53 -15.82 -10.03 27.61
C ALA A 53 -16.40 -10.13 26.18
N GLY A 54 -16.57 -8.99 25.51
CA GLY A 54 -16.81 -8.90 24.07
C GLY A 54 -15.48 -8.81 23.33
N PHE A 55 -14.93 -7.60 23.24
CA PHE A 55 -13.60 -7.29 22.71
C PHE A 55 -13.18 -5.88 23.19
N SER A 56 -11.87 -5.61 23.20
CA SER A 56 -11.32 -4.29 23.57
C SER A 56 -10.42 -3.78 22.44
N LEU A 57 -10.61 -2.52 22.06
CA LEU A 57 -9.80 -1.82 21.07
C LEU A 57 -8.98 -0.73 21.77
N SER A 58 -7.68 -0.70 21.50
CA SER A 58 -6.77 0.33 22.02
C SER A 58 -5.63 0.53 21.03
N SER A 59 -5.45 1.76 20.56
CA SER A 59 -4.30 2.12 19.76
C SER A 59 -4.05 3.63 19.80
N PHE A 60 -2.79 4.04 19.74
CA PHE A 60 -2.36 5.42 19.71
C PHE A 60 -1.82 5.81 18.34
N THR A 61 -2.03 7.05 17.91
CA THR A 61 -1.38 7.66 16.76
C THR A 61 -0.74 9.01 17.12
N SER A 62 0.49 9.22 16.68
CA SER A 62 1.16 10.53 16.75
C SER A 62 0.79 11.45 15.59
N THR A 63 0.01 10.95 14.63
CA THR A 63 -0.42 11.69 13.44
C THR A 63 -1.90 11.45 13.23
N ALA A 64 -2.70 12.50 13.41
CA ALA A 64 -4.13 12.45 13.19
C ALA A 64 -4.45 11.98 11.75
N PRO A 65 -5.45 11.09 11.57
CA PRO A 65 -5.94 10.76 10.25
C PRO A 65 -6.65 11.96 9.62
N THR A 66 -6.71 11.97 8.30
CA THR A 66 -7.52 12.91 7.52
C THR A 66 -8.94 12.37 7.48
N ILE A 67 -9.91 13.16 7.97
CA ILE A 67 -11.32 12.76 7.94
C ILE A 67 -11.90 13.12 6.56
N ASP A 68 -11.66 12.27 5.56
CA ASP A 68 -12.09 12.46 4.17
C ASP A 68 -13.05 11.37 3.65
N GLY A 69 -13.35 10.39 4.50
CA GLY A 69 -14.20 9.25 4.28
C GLY A 69 -13.50 8.13 3.50
N ILE A 70 -12.16 8.05 3.49
CA ILE A 70 -11.39 6.99 2.85
C ILE A 70 -10.49 6.31 3.90
N ILE A 71 -10.62 4.99 4.05
CA ILE A 71 -9.75 4.26 4.98
C ILE A 71 -8.43 3.90 4.30
N GLY A 72 -7.48 4.84 4.29
CA GLY A 72 -6.16 4.67 3.69
C GLY A 72 -5.29 3.63 4.43
N ALA A 73 -4.57 2.79 3.67
CA ALA A 73 -3.74 1.73 4.25
C ALA A 73 -2.58 2.23 5.13
N THR A 74 -2.02 3.41 4.81
CA THR A 74 -0.97 4.06 5.60
C THR A 74 -1.53 4.85 6.78
N GLU A 75 -2.68 5.48 6.57
CA GLU A 75 -3.33 6.38 7.51
C GLU A 75 -3.89 5.64 8.72
N TRP A 76 -4.59 4.54 8.48
CA TRP A 76 -5.17 3.69 9.53
C TRP A 76 -4.29 2.48 9.87
N ALA A 77 -3.01 2.51 9.49
CA ALA A 77 -2.08 1.38 9.65
C ALA A 77 -1.93 0.95 11.11
N ASN A 78 -1.94 1.91 12.03
CA ASN A 78 -1.73 1.68 13.45
C ASN A 78 -3.04 1.36 14.19
N ALA A 79 -4.20 1.53 13.58
CA ALA A 79 -5.47 1.40 14.28
C ALA A 79 -5.74 -0.03 14.75
N ALA A 80 -6.26 -0.16 15.97
CA ALA A 80 -6.84 -1.41 16.43
C ALA A 80 -8.10 -1.68 15.61
N LYS A 81 -8.32 -2.92 15.17
CA LYS A 81 -9.44 -3.25 14.30
C LYS A 81 -10.11 -4.56 14.67
N VAL A 82 -11.42 -4.60 14.44
CA VAL A 82 -12.21 -5.82 14.59
C VAL A 82 -13.22 -5.92 13.46
N ASP A 83 -13.35 -7.12 12.92
CA ASP A 83 -14.38 -7.43 11.93
C ASP A 83 -15.70 -7.74 12.66
N PHE A 84 -16.80 -7.28 12.09
CA PHE A 84 -18.14 -7.50 12.61
C PHE A 84 -19.09 -7.99 11.52
N SER A 85 -20.17 -8.63 11.95
CA SER A 85 -21.25 -9.12 11.08
C SER A 85 -22.58 -8.53 11.54
N PHE A 86 -23.50 -8.36 10.60
CA PHE A 86 -24.85 -7.87 10.91
C PHE A 86 -25.74 -9.02 11.38
N LEU A 87 -26.70 -8.75 12.27
CA LEU A 87 -27.67 -9.75 12.77
C LEU A 87 -28.65 -10.22 11.69
N PHE A 88 -28.79 -9.44 10.61
CA PHE A 88 -29.65 -9.74 9.48
C PHE A 88 -28.77 -9.73 8.22
N ASP A 89 -28.92 -10.75 7.37
CA ASP A 89 -28.11 -11.00 6.16
C ASP A 89 -28.33 -9.98 5.02
N ARG A 90 -28.65 -8.72 5.34
CA ARG A 90 -28.84 -7.65 4.36
C ARG A 90 -27.54 -6.98 3.92
N PHE A 91 -26.50 -7.04 4.73
CA PHE A 91 -25.21 -6.41 4.47
C PHE A 91 -24.09 -7.45 4.63
N GLY A 92 -22.99 -7.31 3.89
CA GLY A 92 -21.91 -8.31 3.83
C GLY A 92 -20.96 -8.34 5.03
N GLY A 93 -21.26 -7.63 6.12
CA GLY A 93 -20.36 -7.42 7.26
C GLY A 93 -19.53 -6.13 7.15
N GLY A 94 -18.59 -5.94 8.07
CA GLY A 94 -17.73 -4.75 8.09
C GLY A 94 -16.53 -4.87 9.02
N THR A 95 -15.72 -3.82 9.05
CA THR A 95 -14.56 -3.68 9.94
C THR A 95 -14.60 -2.31 10.59
N ILE A 96 -14.42 -2.25 11.91
CA ILE A 96 -14.20 -0.99 12.65
C ILE A 96 -12.71 -0.84 12.95
N TYR A 97 -12.22 0.39 12.86
CA TYR A 97 -10.85 0.81 13.14
C TYR A 97 -10.90 1.88 14.22
N VAL A 98 -10.07 1.76 15.25
CA VAL A 98 -10.04 2.68 16.38
C VAL A 98 -8.60 3.02 16.74
N MET A 99 -8.33 4.31 16.91
CA MET A 99 -7.11 4.83 17.52
C MET A 99 -7.38 6.21 18.13
N ASN A 100 -6.51 6.71 18.97
CA ASN A 100 -6.59 8.07 19.49
C ASN A 100 -5.23 8.78 19.40
N ASP A 101 -5.24 10.11 19.37
CA ASP A 101 -4.07 10.90 19.75
C ASP A 101 -4.27 11.44 21.18
N ASP A 102 -3.47 12.43 21.60
CA ASP A 102 -3.60 13.03 22.94
C ASP A 102 -4.88 13.88 23.12
N LYS A 103 -5.62 14.16 22.04
CA LYS A 103 -6.75 15.09 22.03
C LYS A 103 -8.05 14.49 21.54
N ASN A 104 -8.01 13.56 20.59
CA ASN A 104 -9.18 13.03 19.91
C ASN A 104 -9.15 11.51 19.82
N LEU A 105 -10.34 10.91 19.89
CA LEU A 105 -10.66 9.57 19.48
C LEU A 105 -11.01 9.56 17.98
N TYR A 106 -10.37 8.67 17.23
CA TYR A 106 -10.61 8.46 15.81
C TYR A 106 -11.24 7.09 15.58
N ILE A 107 -12.35 7.07 14.85
CA ILE A 107 -13.07 5.84 14.50
C ILE A 107 -13.31 5.83 13.00
N ALA A 108 -12.98 4.72 12.35
CA ALA A 108 -13.39 4.48 10.98
C ALA A 108 -14.16 3.16 10.85
N VAL A 109 -15.13 3.13 9.95
CA VAL A 109 -15.97 1.94 9.72
C VAL A 109 -16.06 1.67 8.23
N LYS A 110 -15.68 0.45 7.84
CA LYS A 110 -15.86 -0.09 6.50
C LYS A 110 -17.05 -1.05 6.52
N VAL A 111 -18.05 -0.83 5.66
CA VAL A 111 -19.24 -1.68 5.56
C VAL A 111 -19.38 -2.22 4.15
N ALA A 112 -19.58 -3.54 4.00
CA ALA A 112 -19.87 -4.19 2.73
C ALA A 112 -21.32 -3.92 2.29
N ASP A 113 -21.52 -2.76 1.67
CA ASP A 113 -22.77 -2.26 1.10
C ASP A 113 -22.43 -1.42 -0.14
N ASN A 114 -23.15 -1.66 -1.24
CA ASN A 114 -22.87 -1.07 -2.55
C ASN A 114 -23.57 0.28 -2.79
N SER A 115 -24.27 0.81 -1.78
CA SER A 115 -24.97 2.09 -1.87
C SER A 115 -24.86 2.88 -0.57
N LEU A 116 -24.31 4.09 -0.64
CA LEU A 116 -24.31 5.04 0.48
C LEU A 116 -25.59 5.88 0.56
N THR A 117 -26.35 5.98 -0.53
CA THR A 117 -27.53 6.84 -0.56
C THR A 117 -28.58 6.41 0.45
N GLY A 118 -28.93 7.35 1.33
CA GLY A 118 -29.89 7.14 2.41
C GLY A 118 -29.37 6.24 3.54
N ARG A 119 -28.06 5.98 3.62
CA ARG A 119 -27.44 5.23 4.72
C ARG A 119 -26.97 6.15 5.83
N ASN A 120 -27.07 5.66 7.06
CA ASN A 120 -26.50 6.30 8.24
C ASN A 120 -25.75 5.27 9.10
N LEU A 121 -24.73 5.76 9.79
CA LEU A 121 -24.02 5.04 10.84
C LEU A 121 -24.14 5.83 12.15
N GLU A 122 -24.38 5.12 13.25
CA GLU A 122 -24.53 5.67 14.60
C GLU A 122 -23.59 4.94 15.56
N LEU A 123 -22.95 5.72 16.44
CA LEU A 123 -22.07 5.28 17.50
C LEU A 123 -22.68 5.74 18.83
N ASP A 124 -23.01 4.78 19.69
CA ASP A 124 -23.52 5.03 21.04
C ASP A 124 -22.40 4.78 22.05
N PHE A 125 -22.12 5.73 22.93
CA PHE A 125 -21.09 5.62 23.97
C PHE A 125 -21.67 5.51 25.37
N ASP A 126 -21.09 4.64 26.21
CA ASP A 126 -21.33 4.57 27.66
C ASP A 126 -20.18 5.33 28.31
N ASN A 127 -20.43 6.63 28.54
CA ASN A 127 -19.42 7.63 28.88
C ASN A 127 -18.73 7.34 30.23
N ASP A 128 -19.43 6.68 31.17
CA ASP A 128 -18.89 6.34 32.50
C ASP A 128 -18.61 4.83 32.69
N HIS A 129 -18.76 4.07 31.59
CA HIS A 129 -18.44 2.65 31.46
C HIS A 129 -19.01 1.86 32.64
N ARG A 130 -20.33 1.96 32.81
CA ARG A 130 -21.10 1.36 33.91
C ARG A 130 -22.02 0.23 33.46
N GLY A 131 -22.03 -0.11 32.17
CA GLY A 131 -22.71 -1.31 31.70
C GLY A 131 -24.11 -1.05 31.15
N ILE A 132 -24.57 0.21 31.17
CA ILE A 132 -25.95 0.58 30.89
C ILE A 132 -26.01 1.90 30.12
N ARG A 133 -26.92 1.94 29.13
CA ARG A 133 -27.31 3.18 28.46
C ARG A 133 -28.12 4.06 29.41
N ALA A 134 -27.79 5.33 29.52
CA ALA A 134 -28.33 6.24 30.51
C ALA A 134 -28.30 7.71 30.05
N THR A 135 -29.02 8.58 30.76
CA THR A 135 -29.07 10.01 30.42
C THR A 135 -27.68 10.64 30.47
N GLY A 136 -27.33 11.40 29.43
CA GLY A 136 -26.02 12.04 29.25
C GLY A 136 -24.99 11.17 28.53
N ASP A 137 -25.36 9.96 28.10
CA ASP A 137 -24.54 9.12 27.23
C ASP A 137 -24.51 9.70 25.81
N ASP A 138 -23.32 9.71 25.19
CA ASP A 138 -23.04 10.41 23.94
C ASP A 138 -23.39 9.55 22.72
N ILE A 139 -23.87 10.18 21.65
CA ILE A 139 -24.33 9.55 20.41
C ILE A 139 -23.84 10.36 19.21
N LYS A 140 -23.00 9.74 18.38
CA LYS A 140 -22.49 10.38 17.15
C LYS A 140 -23.05 9.68 15.92
N THR A 141 -23.68 10.45 15.02
CA THR A 141 -24.32 9.91 13.82
C THR A 141 -23.75 10.55 12.56
N LEU A 142 -23.57 9.75 11.51
CA LEU A 142 -23.01 10.20 10.24
C LEU A 142 -23.79 9.61 9.06
N ASP A 143 -24.25 10.49 8.18
CA ASP A 143 -24.82 10.12 6.89
C ASP A 143 -23.94 10.62 5.72
N GLN A 144 -24.38 10.42 4.48
CA GLN A 144 -23.62 10.82 3.29
C GLN A 144 -23.33 12.34 3.20
N ASN A 145 -24.11 13.17 3.91
CA ASN A 145 -24.13 14.62 3.80
C ASN A 145 -23.63 15.32 5.07
N SER A 146 -23.88 14.74 6.24
CA SER A 146 -23.82 15.47 7.51
C SER A 146 -23.36 14.59 8.67
N PHE A 147 -22.55 15.19 9.54
CA PHE A 147 -22.25 14.69 10.88
C PHE A 147 -23.24 15.30 11.88
N TYR A 148 -23.70 14.50 12.82
CA TYR A 148 -24.66 14.88 13.83
C TYR A 148 -24.19 14.46 15.22
N ASP A 149 -24.48 15.35 16.16
CA ASP A 149 -24.04 15.28 17.54
C ASP A 149 -25.26 15.27 18.48
N PHE A 150 -25.41 14.17 19.20
CA PHE A 150 -26.59 13.84 19.99
C PHE A 150 -26.19 13.25 21.34
N TYR A 151 -27.14 13.25 22.28
CA TYR A 151 -27.01 12.53 23.54
C TYR A 151 -28.34 11.90 23.95
N VAL A 152 -28.26 10.95 24.88
CA VAL A 152 -29.44 10.34 25.51
C VAL A 152 -30.06 11.35 26.49
N SER A 153 -31.22 11.91 26.15
CA SER A 153 -31.93 12.88 26.99
C SER A 153 -32.86 12.24 28.03
N ALA A 154 -33.34 11.01 27.79
CA ALA A 154 -34.14 10.25 28.75
C ALA A 154 -34.02 8.73 28.55
N VAL A 155 -34.26 7.95 29.60
CA VAL A 155 -34.30 6.48 29.61
C VAL A 155 -35.59 5.95 30.31
N PRO A 156 -36.00 4.68 30.13
CA PRO A 156 -37.28 4.15 30.64
C PRO A 156 -37.54 4.36 32.15
N PRO A 157 -38.81 4.48 32.57
CA PRO A 157 -40.01 3.93 31.91
C PRO A 157 -40.69 4.84 30.87
N ASP A 158 -40.33 6.13 30.81
CA ASP A 158 -41.08 7.13 30.04
C ASP A 158 -40.85 7.04 28.53
N SER A 159 -39.60 6.78 28.12
CA SER A 159 -39.13 6.31 26.80
C SER A 159 -37.62 6.53 26.77
N TYR A 160 -36.91 5.86 25.87
CA TYR A 160 -35.60 6.38 25.51
C TYR A 160 -35.83 7.58 24.59
N ALA A 161 -35.16 8.70 24.86
CA ALA A 161 -35.22 9.90 24.03
C ALA A 161 -33.79 10.37 23.71
N ILE A 162 -33.60 10.86 22.49
CA ILE A 162 -32.34 11.39 21.98
C ILE A 162 -32.58 12.88 21.66
N ALA A 163 -31.64 13.74 22.00
CA ALA A 163 -31.72 15.17 21.70
C ALA A 163 -30.43 15.65 21.02
N SER A 164 -30.55 16.64 20.13
CA SER A 164 -29.39 17.34 19.56
C SER A 164 -28.71 18.14 20.66
N ASP A 165 -27.39 17.95 20.77
CA ASP A 165 -26.61 18.62 21.78
C ASP A 165 -26.58 20.15 21.57
N GLU A 166 -26.36 20.60 20.32
CA GLU A 166 -26.41 22.02 19.94
C GLU A 166 -27.72 22.71 20.39
N THR A 167 -28.84 22.00 20.31
CA THR A 167 -30.15 22.55 20.68
C THR A 167 -30.40 22.52 22.20
N ALA A 168 -29.68 21.67 22.94
CA ALA A 168 -29.70 21.58 24.39
C ALA A 168 -28.71 22.54 25.09
N GLY A 169 -27.89 23.26 24.32
CA GLY A 169 -26.94 24.25 24.81
C GLY A 169 -25.48 23.79 24.85
N GLY A 170 -25.20 22.60 24.33
CA GLY A 170 -23.85 22.09 24.11
C GLY A 170 -23.25 22.54 22.77
N THR A 171 -22.13 21.93 22.39
CA THR A 171 -21.36 22.32 21.19
C THR A 171 -21.23 21.13 20.26
N VAL A 172 -21.48 21.31 18.96
CA VAL A 172 -21.14 20.26 17.98
C VAL A 172 -19.65 20.00 18.04
N ASP A 173 -19.28 18.87 18.63
CA ASP A 173 -17.90 18.52 18.88
C ASP A 173 -17.48 17.31 18.04
N GLY A 174 -16.31 17.47 17.41
CA GLY A 174 -15.82 16.53 16.42
C GLY A 174 -16.30 16.76 14.99
N THR A 175 -15.94 15.83 14.12
CA THR A 175 -16.20 15.87 12.68
C THR A 175 -16.36 14.46 12.14
N GLY A 176 -17.07 14.32 11.01
CA GLY A 176 -17.17 13.04 10.33
C GLY A 176 -17.35 13.18 8.82
N LYS A 177 -16.95 12.14 8.08
CA LYS A 177 -17.08 12.09 6.62
C LYS A 177 -17.37 10.68 6.12
N ALA A 178 -18.30 10.58 5.17
CA ALA A 178 -18.67 9.31 4.56
C ALA A 178 -18.46 9.32 3.04
N THR A 179 -17.96 8.21 2.49
CA THR A 179 -17.85 7.96 1.03
C THR A 179 -18.17 6.51 0.67
N SER A 180 -18.17 6.20 -0.64
CA SER A 180 -18.38 4.85 -1.16
C SER A 180 -17.58 4.64 -2.43
N ASP A 181 -17.05 3.42 -2.61
CA ASP A 181 -16.41 2.98 -3.86
C ASP A 181 -17.34 2.12 -4.73
N GLY A 182 -18.63 2.01 -4.35
CA GLY A 182 -19.62 1.16 -5.02
C GLY A 182 -19.59 -0.31 -4.61
N THR A 183 -18.65 -0.72 -3.76
CA THR A 183 -18.58 -2.04 -3.12
C THR A 183 -18.70 -1.94 -1.61
N PHE A 184 -18.06 -0.91 -1.04
CA PHE A 184 -18.07 -0.61 0.38
C PHE A 184 -18.46 0.84 0.63
N ASN A 185 -19.08 1.05 1.78
CA ASN A 185 -19.26 2.37 2.38
C ASN A 185 -18.21 2.58 3.47
N TYR A 186 -17.70 3.79 3.54
CA TYR A 186 -16.63 4.20 4.45
C TYR A 186 -17.13 5.37 5.29
N PHE A 187 -16.90 5.30 6.59
CA PHE A 187 -17.26 6.32 7.56
C PHE A 187 -16.04 6.63 8.40
N GLU A 188 -15.75 7.91 8.64
CA GLU A 188 -14.67 8.36 9.51
C GLU A 188 -15.17 9.41 10.50
N PHE A 189 -14.65 9.36 11.72
CA PHE A 189 -15.00 10.23 12.84
C PHE A 189 -13.71 10.72 13.52
N SER A 190 -13.72 11.98 13.95
CA SER A 190 -12.75 12.56 14.88
C SER A 190 -13.52 13.22 16.02
N LEU A 191 -13.42 12.66 17.23
CA LEU A 191 -14.20 13.06 18.39
C LEU A 191 -13.25 13.54 19.51
N PRO A 192 -13.42 14.72 20.11
CA PRO A 192 -12.59 15.16 21.23
C PRO A 192 -12.64 14.17 22.41
N LEU A 193 -11.50 13.86 23.02
CA LEU A 193 -11.45 12.98 24.19
C LEU A 193 -12.11 13.59 25.44
N CYS A 194 -12.16 14.91 25.49
CA CYS A 194 -12.86 15.66 26.52
C CYS A 194 -13.23 17.04 25.97
N SER A 195 -14.52 17.29 25.82
CA SER A 195 -15.08 18.57 25.39
C SER A 195 -15.24 19.54 26.57
N SER A 196 -15.67 20.78 26.31
CA SER A 196 -16.08 21.70 27.36
C SER A 196 -17.46 21.40 27.97
N ASP A 197 -18.30 20.62 27.27
CA ASP A 197 -19.61 20.17 27.71
C ASP A 197 -19.58 18.75 28.26
N ILE A 198 -19.04 18.60 29.47
CA ILE A 198 -18.99 17.32 30.17
C ILE A 198 -20.36 16.81 30.64
N SER A 199 -21.46 17.54 30.37
CA SER A 199 -22.81 17.11 30.75
C SER A 199 -23.52 16.31 29.67
N HIS A 200 -23.07 16.45 28.42
CA HIS A 200 -23.60 15.72 27.27
C HIS A 200 -22.52 14.89 26.55
N ASP A 201 -21.24 15.28 26.65
CA ASP A 201 -20.13 14.56 26.01
C ASP A 201 -19.34 13.69 26.99
N PHE A 202 -18.69 12.65 26.46
CA PHE A 202 -17.69 11.93 27.24
C PHE A 202 -16.47 12.82 27.50
N CYS A 203 -15.90 12.66 28.69
CA CYS A 203 -14.60 13.23 29.02
C CYS A 203 -13.75 12.13 29.64
N VAL A 204 -12.88 11.54 28.82
CA VAL A 204 -12.03 10.41 29.16
C VAL A 204 -10.56 10.79 28.94
N SER A 205 -9.71 10.39 29.88
CA SER A 205 -8.27 10.56 29.76
C SER A 205 -7.62 9.24 29.35
N ALA A 206 -6.38 9.31 28.87
CA ALA A 206 -5.64 8.12 28.49
C ALA A 206 -5.57 7.10 29.64
N GLY A 207 -5.84 5.84 29.34
CA GLY A 207 -6.03 4.73 30.28
C GLY A 207 -7.47 4.56 30.78
N GLY A 208 -8.35 5.52 30.50
CA GLY A 208 -9.79 5.36 30.68
C GLY A 208 -10.41 4.48 29.59
N THR A 209 -11.62 3.99 29.87
CA THR A 209 -12.36 3.08 28.99
C THR A 209 -13.73 3.65 28.71
N LEU A 210 -14.11 3.67 27.43
CA LEU A 210 -15.47 3.95 26.96
C LEU A 210 -16.11 2.64 26.53
N GLY A 211 -17.37 2.43 26.91
CA GLY A 211 -18.18 1.45 26.21
C GLY A 211 -18.68 2.04 24.90
N PHE A 212 -18.80 1.22 23.85
CA PHE A 212 -19.51 1.64 22.64
C PHE A 212 -20.40 0.57 22.01
N ASN A 213 -21.40 1.01 21.26
CA ASN A 213 -22.17 0.23 20.31
C ASN A 213 -22.17 0.90 18.94
N LEU A 214 -22.33 0.10 17.89
CA LEU A 214 -22.35 0.55 16.49
C LEU A 214 -23.64 0.09 15.81
N PHE A 215 -24.32 1.04 15.17
CA PHE A 215 -25.54 0.80 14.40
C PHE A 215 -25.36 1.30 12.96
N TYR A 216 -25.92 0.58 11.99
CA TYR A 216 -25.86 0.98 10.58
C TYR A 216 -27.10 0.49 9.82
N GLY A 217 -27.66 1.36 8.97
CA GLY A 217 -28.83 1.04 8.15
C GLY A 217 -29.25 2.20 7.23
N TYR A 218 -30.54 2.26 6.85
CA TYR A 218 -31.07 3.31 5.96
C TYR A 218 -32.28 4.07 6.53
N ASN A 219 -32.47 5.32 6.06
CA ASN A 219 -33.64 6.15 6.39
C ASN A 219 -34.92 5.66 5.70
N LEU A 220 -36.04 5.63 6.44
CA LEU A 220 -37.36 5.36 5.86
C LEU A 220 -37.92 6.62 5.14
N PRO A 221 -38.56 6.47 3.97
CA PRO A 221 -39.20 7.60 3.29
C PRO A 221 -40.26 8.26 4.16
N GLY A 222 -40.09 9.55 4.46
CA GLY A 222 -41.07 10.36 5.20
C GLY A 222 -40.92 10.37 6.72
N VAL A 223 -39.87 9.74 7.28
CA VAL A 223 -39.54 9.81 8.71
C VAL A 223 -38.33 10.74 8.88
N SER A 224 -38.44 11.76 9.73
CA SER A 224 -37.29 12.64 10.04
C SER A 224 -36.33 11.91 10.96
N LEU A 225 -35.01 12.18 10.84
CA LEU A 225 -33.98 11.65 11.75
C LEU A 225 -34.31 11.84 13.25
N PHE A 226 -35.15 12.83 13.57
CA PHE A 226 -35.52 13.23 14.93
C PHE A 226 -36.69 12.44 15.56
N ASP A 227 -37.43 11.64 14.80
CA ASP A 227 -38.67 11.03 15.29
C ASP A 227 -38.52 9.51 15.43
N THR A 228 -38.26 9.13 16.68
CA THR A 228 -38.20 7.77 17.24
C THR A 228 -36.87 7.03 17.18
N LEU A 229 -36.58 6.46 18.33
CA LEU A 229 -35.62 5.41 18.68
C LEU A 229 -35.64 4.13 17.80
N PHE A 230 -36.33 4.15 16.67
CA PHE A 230 -36.58 3.05 15.74
C PHE A 230 -36.86 3.55 14.31
N GLY A 231 -36.11 4.56 13.84
CA GLY A 231 -36.04 4.89 12.40
C GLY A 231 -35.53 3.74 11.52
N PHE A 232 -35.00 2.67 12.13
CA PHE A 232 -34.79 1.38 11.50
C PHE A 232 -36.02 0.49 11.75
N ASN A 233 -36.65 0.01 10.68
CA ASN A 233 -37.67 -1.03 10.78
C ASN A 233 -37.11 -2.19 11.63
N THR A 234 -37.86 -2.71 12.61
CA THR A 234 -37.44 -3.87 13.41
C THR A 234 -37.29 -5.14 12.55
N ALA A 235 -37.74 -5.11 11.30
CA ALA A 235 -37.47 -6.12 10.28
C ALA A 235 -36.22 -5.82 9.40
N ASP A 236 -35.70 -4.59 9.47
CA ASP A 236 -34.78 -3.77 8.65
C ASP A 236 -33.24 -3.74 8.86
N GLY A 237 -32.63 -4.46 9.81
CA GLY A 237 -31.17 -4.73 9.79
C GLY A 237 -30.39 -4.07 10.92
N PHE A 238 -30.08 -4.88 11.92
CA PHE A 238 -29.22 -4.52 13.03
C PHE A 238 -27.78 -4.93 12.72
N GLY A 239 -26.85 -3.99 12.75
CA GLY A 239 -25.43 -4.31 12.93
C GLY A 239 -25.18 -4.51 14.41
N HIS A 240 -24.61 -5.64 14.79
CA HIS A 240 -24.29 -5.90 16.18
C HIS A 240 -22.92 -6.53 16.17
N ILE A 241 -21.95 -5.97 16.90
CA ILE A 241 -20.61 -6.53 17.00
C ILE A 241 -20.63 -7.75 17.95
N THR A 242 -21.51 -8.70 17.65
CA THR A 242 -21.92 -9.88 18.43
C THR A 242 -23.00 -9.62 19.50
N THR A 243 -23.65 -10.71 19.87
CA THR A 243 -24.89 -10.79 20.64
C THR A 243 -24.78 -10.19 22.04
N SER A 244 -25.39 -9.03 22.26
CA SER A 244 -25.80 -8.46 23.56
C SER A 244 -24.71 -7.88 24.48
N THR A 245 -23.52 -7.58 23.97
CA THR A 245 -22.43 -6.99 24.76
C THR A 245 -21.83 -5.80 24.02
N TRP A 246 -21.65 -4.69 24.75
CA TRP A 246 -20.93 -3.51 24.29
C TRP A 246 -19.46 -3.87 23.99
N GLY A 247 -18.86 -3.14 23.05
CA GLY A 247 -17.41 -3.14 22.85
C GLY A 247 -16.75 -2.13 23.77
N ASP A 248 -15.47 -2.35 24.10
CA ASP A 248 -14.71 -1.41 24.92
C ASP A 248 -13.61 -0.72 24.11
N ILE A 249 -13.51 0.60 24.23
CA ILE A 249 -12.41 1.41 23.71
C ILE A 249 -11.57 1.87 24.89
N VAL A 250 -10.32 1.43 24.96
CA VAL A 250 -9.35 1.91 25.95
C VAL A 250 -8.50 2.99 25.31
N ILE A 251 -8.57 4.21 25.85
CA ILE A 251 -7.83 5.36 25.32
C ILE A 251 -6.34 5.10 25.54
N ALA A 252 -5.60 4.89 24.46
CA ALA A 252 -4.19 4.57 24.48
C ALA A 252 -3.34 5.80 24.84
N HIS A 253 -2.17 5.55 25.41
CA HIS A 253 -1.21 6.58 25.77
C HIS A 253 -0.19 6.82 24.65
N SER A 254 0.30 8.06 24.52
CA SER A 254 1.56 8.30 23.83
C SER A 254 2.68 7.61 24.61
N ASN A 255 3.33 6.62 24.00
CA ASN A 255 4.58 6.07 24.50
C ASN A 255 5.78 6.97 24.13
N ILE A 256 5.55 8.22 23.73
CA ILE A 256 6.59 9.22 23.49
C ILE A 256 6.66 10.15 24.69
N LEU A 257 7.70 10.00 25.50
CA LEU A 257 7.99 10.86 26.63
C LEU A 257 8.67 12.15 26.13
N SER A 258 7.94 13.25 26.17
CA SER A 258 8.39 14.59 25.74
C SER A 258 8.04 15.72 26.71
N ASP A 259 7.07 15.52 27.59
CA ASP A 259 6.47 16.57 28.42
C ASP A 259 5.72 16.00 29.65
N GLY A 260 4.98 16.87 30.35
CA GLY A 260 4.21 16.48 31.53
C GLY A 260 3.08 15.49 31.26
N PRO A 261 2.18 15.75 30.30
CA PRO A 261 1.12 14.82 29.92
C PRO A 261 1.65 13.43 29.55
N SER A 262 2.67 13.34 28.70
CA SER A 262 3.31 12.05 28.34
C SER A 262 4.08 11.39 29.48
N CYS A 263 4.50 12.13 30.50
CA CYS A 263 5.06 11.54 31.71
C CYS A 263 3.96 10.93 32.60
N ASN A 264 2.86 11.65 32.77
CA ASN A 264 1.72 11.18 33.58
C ASN A 264 1.07 9.94 32.95
N SER A 265 1.05 9.87 31.60
CA SER A 265 0.48 8.76 30.83
C SER A 265 1.16 7.41 31.15
N ILE A 266 2.47 7.42 31.38
CA ILE A 266 3.24 6.23 31.79
C ILE A 266 3.32 6.04 33.32
N GLY A 267 2.44 6.71 34.08
CA GLY A 267 2.39 6.65 35.54
C GLY A 267 3.54 7.39 36.24
N GLY A 268 4.18 8.32 35.54
CA GLY A 268 5.29 9.13 36.05
C GLY A 268 4.85 10.44 36.71
N ILE A 269 5.81 11.09 37.37
CA ILE A 269 5.69 12.43 37.95
C ILE A 269 6.63 13.36 37.20
N TRP A 270 6.08 14.40 36.57
CA TRP A 270 6.84 15.38 35.81
C TRP A 270 7.38 16.52 36.66
N ASN A 271 8.64 16.87 36.44
CA ASN A 271 9.27 18.10 36.91
C ASN A 271 9.60 19.00 35.72
N SER A 272 8.83 20.08 35.56
CA SER A 272 8.97 21.02 34.44
C SER A 272 10.24 21.88 34.51
N ALA A 273 10.86 22.03 35.69
CA ALA A 273 12.09 22.83 35.83
C ALA A 273 13.32 22.12 35.23
N THR A 274 13.30 20.78 35.21
CA THR A 274 14.42 19.95 34.76
C THR A 274 14.05 19.06 33.56
N SER A 275 12.82 19.14 33.08
CA SER A 275 12.27 18.23 32.06
C SER A 275 12.47 16.75 32.43
N THR A 276 12.20 16.42 33.69
CA THR A 276 12.43 15.09 34.25
C THR A 276 11.11 14.39 34.53
N CYS A 277 10.96 13.17 34.02
CA CYS A 277 9.89 12.26 34.36
C CYS A 277 10.40 11.19 35.33
N THR A 278 9.77 11.05 36.49
CA THR A 278 10.12 10.03 37.48
C THR A 278 9.05 8.94 37.50
N ILE A 279 9.42 7.69 37.21
CA ILE A 279 8.52 6.53 37.27
C ILE A 279 8.90 5.61 38.43
N GLN A 280 7.90 4.90 38.96
CA GLN A 280 8.14 3.75 39.86
C GLN A 280 8.31 2.49 39.01
N ASN A 281 7.22 2.00 38.40
CA ASN A 281 7.24 0.85 37.51
C ASN A 281 6.62 1.20 36.17
N PHE A 282 7.22 0.73 35.08
CA PHE A 282 6.64 0.77 33.74
C PHE A 282 7.03 -0.49 32.97
N THR A 283 6.12 -1.00 32.15
CA THR A 283 6.34 -2.20 31.33
C THR A 283 6.06 -1.87 29.88
N VAL A 284 7.00 -2.21 29.00
CA VAL A 284 6.85 -2.14 27.54
C VAL A 284 6.58 -3.54 27.02
N ASN A 285 5.43 -3.74 26.37
CA ASN A 285 4.99 -5.03 25.86
C ASN A 285 5.37 -5.23 24.38
N SER A 286 5.10 -6.45 23.87
CA SER A 286 5.34 -6.79 22.47
C SER A 286 4.65 -5.81 21.52
N GLY A 287 5.39 -5.24 20.57
CA GLY A 287 4.87 -4.28 19.60
C GLY A 287 4.81 -2.82 20.11
N GLU A 288 5.01 -2.59 21.41
CA GLU A 288 5.08 -1.24 21.97
C GLU A 288 6.48 -0.66 21.83
N THR A 289 6.56 0.67 21.68
CA THR A 289 7.83 1.40 21.70
C THR A 289 7.74 2.59 22.67
N LEU A 290 8.51 2.55 23.76
CA LEU A 290 8.73 3.72 24.62
C LEU A 290 9.84 4.59 24.04
N THR A 291 9.52 5.81 23.65
CA THR A 291 10.47 6.79 23.11
C THR A 291 10.76 7.87 24.14
N ILE A 292 12.04 8.10 24.46
CA ILE A 292 12.50 9.18 25.33
C ILE A 292 13.10 10.26 24.44
N SER A 293 12.48 11.44 24.43
CA SER A 293 12.86 12.55 23.55
C SER A 293 14.14 13.24 24.01
N THR A 294 14.88 13.81 23.06
CA THR A 294 16.07 14.63 23.33
C THR A 294 15.76 15.74 24.34
N GLY A 295 16.62 15.91 25.35
CA GLY A 295 16.46 16.92 26.38
C GLY A 295 15.52 16.54 27.53
N VAL A 296 14.92 15.34 27.49
CA VAL A 296 14.10 14.79 28.58
C VAL A 296 14.88 13.73 29.36
N GLU A 297 14.72 13.73 30.68
CA GLU A 297 15.28 12.70 31.56
C GLU A 297 14.19 11.79 32.12
N LEU A 298 14.32 10.48 31.92
CA LEU A 298 13.51 9.45 32.58
C LEU A 298 14.29 8.87 33.78
N ILE A 299 13.79 9.11 35.00
CA ILE A 299 14.32 8.50 36.23
C ILE A 299 13.51 7.26 36.59
N VAL A 300 14.18 6.10 36.61
CA VAL A 300 13.58 4.81 36.98
C VAL A 300 13.87 4.49 38.45
N ARG A 301 12.83 4.55 39.30
CA ARG A 301 12.92 4.33 40.76
C ARG A 301 12.48 2.95 41.26
N ALA A 302 11.94 2.08 40.42
CA ALA A 302 11.75 0.68 40.78
C ALA A 302 12.07 -0.23 39.61
N GLY A 303 11.32 -0.16 38.51
CA GLY A 303 11.51 -1.04 37.36
C GLY A 303 11.02 -0.48 36.03
N LEU A 304 11.85 -0.56 35.01
CA LEU A 304 11.47 -0.49 33.59
C LEU A 304 11.65 -1.89 33.01
N THR A 305 10.55 -2.59 32.78
CA THR A 305 10.56 -3.94 32.20
C THR A 305 10.23 -3.87 30.71
N ILE A 306 11.02 -4.54 29.88
CA ILE A 306 10.80 -4.60 28.43
C ILE A 306 10.61 -6.07 28.08
N ASN A 307 9.38 -6.43 27.72
CA ASN A 307 8.99 -7.79 27.35
C ASN A 307 9.41 -8.10 25.90
N PRO A 308 9.49 -9.39 25.52
CA PRO A 308 9.89 -9.78 24.16
C PRO A 308 9.05 -9.08 23.10
N GLY A 309 9.71 -8.56 22.05
CA GLY A 309 9.06 -7.78 20.98
C GLY A 309 8.78 -6.31 21.32
N GLY A 310 9.04 -5.87 22.56
CA GLY A 310 8.98 -4.46 22.94
C GLY A 310 10.25 -3.69 22.57
N THR A 311 10.14 -2.35 22.48
CA THR A 311 11.27 -1.48 22.15
C THR A 311 11.36 -0.27 23.09
N VAL A 312 12.58 0.08 23.52
CA VAL A 312 12.88 1.39 24.10
C VAL A 312 13.78 2.16 23.14
N SER A 313 13.36 3.35 22.74
CA SER A 313 14.12 4.27 21.88
C SER A 313 14.52 5.51 22.69
N ASN A 314 15.80 5.63 23.04
CA ASN A 314 16.29 6.71 23.89
C ASN A 314 17.16 7.70 23.12
N SER A 315 16.67 8.93 23.00
CA SER A 315 17.44 10.10 22.52
C SER A 315 17.71 11.15 23.61
N GLY A 316 17.04 11.03 24.76
CA GLY A 316 17.26 11.84 25.95
C GLY A 316 18.22 11.16 26.95
N THR A 317 17.85 11.18 28.22
CA THR A 317 18.59 10.54 29.30
C THR A 317 17.70 9.55 30.04
N ILE A 318 18.17 8.32 30.26
CA ILE A 318 17.56 7.37 31.20
C ILE A 318 18.51 7.23 32.38
N THR A 319 18.04 7.58 33.57
CA THR A 319 18.80 7.47 34.82
C THR A 319 18.18 6.39 35.69
N VAL A 320 18.95 5.36 36.00
CA VAL A 320 18.56 4.29 36.92
C VAL A 320 19.26 4.55 38.24
N SER A 321 18.50 4.96 39.25
CA SER A 321 19.07 5.30 40.57
C SER A 321 18.16 4.86 41.70
N SER A 322 18.72 4.08 42.64
CA SER A 322 18.11 3.84 43.95
C SER A 322 19.01 3.14 44.94
N CYS A 323 18.45 2.94 46.14
CA CYS A 323 18.96 2.16 47.25
C CYS A 323 18.05 0.94 47.51
N CYS A 324 18.62 -0.26 47.66
CA CYS A 324 17.92 -1.49 48.04
C CYS A 324 16.77 -1.92 47.11
N PHE A 325 17.10 -2.73 46.08
CA PHE A 325 16.16 -3.45 45.19
C PHE A 325 15.12 -2.61 44.43
N SER A 326 15.34 -1.31 44.22
CA SER A 326 14.34 -0.42 43.63
C SER A 326 14.90 0.41 42.46
N GLY A 327 15.46 -0.19 41.41
CA GLY A 327 16.02 0.60 40.30
C GLY A 327 16.59 -0.31 39.25
N LEU A 328 15.74 -0.75 38.34
CA LEU A 328 16.03 -1.83 37.41
C LEU A 328 15.59 -1.45 35.99
N ILE A 329 16.48 -1.59 35.01
CA ILE A 329 16.08 -1.82 33.63
C ILE A 329 16.21 -3.31 33.37
N ASN A 330 15.14 -3.96 32.93
CA ASN A 330 15.13 -5.38 32.61
C ASN A 330 14.69 -5.59 31.16
N ASN A 331 15.65 -5.78 30.26
CA ASN A 331 15.41 -6.10 28.85
C ASN A 331 15.31 -7.62 28.67
N PHE A 332 14.09 -8.14 28.64
CA PHE A 332 13.78 -9.58 28.51
C PHE A 332 13.63 -9.95 27.03
N ASP A 333 14.75 -10.21 26.36
CA ASP A 333 14.81 -10.55 24.93
C ASP A 333 14.12 -9.53 24.00
N ALA A 334 14.21 -8.25 24.36
CA ALA A 334 13.63 -7.14 23.63
C ALA A 334 14.72 -6.19 23.08
N THR A 335 14.32 -5.04 22.54
CA THR A 335 15.24 -4.11 21.89
C THR A 335 15.38 -2.79 22.64
N ILE A 336 16.61 -2.35 22.90
CA ILE A 336 16.93 -1.00 23.34
C ILE A 336 17.75 -0.32 22.24
N ILE A 337 17.33 0.86 21.79
CA ILE A 337 18.06 1.74 20.88
C ILE A 337 18.47 2.98 21.67
N ASN A 338 19.76 3.16 21.90
CA ASN A 338 20.29 4.29 22.67
C ASN A 338 21.13 5.21 21.78
N THR A 339 20.59 6.38 21.46
CA THR A 339 21.31 7.50 20.82
C THR A 339 21.63 8.62 21.82
N GLY A 340 20.93 8.65 22.96
CA GLY A 340 21.15 9.55 24.08
C GLY A 340 22.07 8.98 25.17
N THR A 341 21.68 9.14 26.43
CA THR A 341 22.44 8.65 27.59
C THR A 341 21.64 7.65 28.42
N ILE A 342 22.26 6.53 28.80
CA ILE A 342 21.78 5.64 29.87
C ILE A 342 22.81 5.72 31.00
N SER A 343 22.39 6.17 32.19
CA SER A 343 23.23 6.29 33.37
C SER A 343 22.75 5.38 34.48
N ILE A 344 23.61 4.44 34.90
CA ILE A 344 23.36 3.54 36.02
C ILE A 344 24.09 4.09 37.23
N GLU A 345 23.35 4.59 38.21
CA GLU A 345 23.86 5.30 39.37
C GLU A 345 23.58 4.52 40.68
N SER A 346 24.44 4.71 41.68
CA SER A 346 24.28 4.12 43.02
C SER A 346 24.06 2.60 42.98
N THR A 347 22.93 2.04 43.47
CA THR A 347 22.68 0.58 43.39
C THR A 347 21.84 0.14 42.20
N GLY A 348 21.68 1.02 41.19
CA GLY A 348 20.94 0.72 39.97
C GLY A 348 21.45 -0.53 39.25
N VAL A 349 20.52 -1.21 38.57
CA VAL A 349 20.80 -2.44 37.83
C VAL A 349 20.28 -2.30 36.40
N PHE A 350 21.11 -2.68 35.43
CA PHE A 350 20.69 -2.86 34.04
C PHE A 350 20.93 -4.31 33.61
N VAL A 351 19.85 -5.05 33.41
CA VAL A 351 19.86 -6.41 32.87
C VAL A 351 19.52 -6.35 31.38
N ASN A 352 20.45 -6.81 30.54
CA ASN A 352 20.25 -6.96 29.10
C ASN A 352 20.31 -8.43 28.70
N ASN A 353 19.16 -9.04 28.42
CA ASN A 353 19.09 -10.38 27.80
C ASN A 353 18.78 -10.29 26.29
N GLY A 354 18.21 -9.17 25.83
CA GLY A 354 17.97 -8.90 24.41
C GLY A 354 19.10 -8.15 23.69
N ILE A 355 18.70 -7.27 22.77
CA ILE A 355 19.62 -6.45 21.96
C ILE A 355 19.63 -5.02 22.48
N THR A 356 20.82 -4.49 22.76
CA THR A 356 21.04 -3.05 22.99
C THR A 356 21.92 -2.49 21.89
N ALA A 357 21.38 -1.61 21.05
CA ALA A 357 22.12 -0.85 20.04
C ALA A 357 22.51 0.52 20.63
N ASN A 358 23.78 0.70 20.98
CA ASN A 358 24.29 1.91 21.61
C ASN A 358 25.12 2.75 20.63
N SER A 359 24.60 3.87 20.16
CA SER A 359 25.37 4.91 19.47
C SER A 359 25.57 6.18 20.30
N GLY A 360 24.91 6.26 21.46
CA GLY A 360 25.07 7.32 22.44
C GLY A 360 26.08 6.97 23.53
N THR A 361 25.72 7.22 24.80
CA THR A 361 26.56 6.91 25.96
C THR A 361 25.84 5.98 26.94
N ILE A 362 26.52 4.93 27.39
CA ILE A 362 26.13 4.14 28.56
C ILE A 362 27.18 4.37 29.64
N THR A 363 26.77 4.84 30.81
CA THR A 363 27.67 5.07 31.94
C THR A 363 27.26 4.20 33.13
N ASN A 364 28.20 3.44 33.66
CA ASN A 364 28.03 2.61 34.84
C ASN A 364 28.79 3.21 36.03
N ASN A 365 28.05 3.93 36.87
CA ASN A 365 28.46 4.53 38.15
C ASN A 365 27.87 3.78 39.35
N SER A 366 27.61 2.47 39.18
CA SER A 366 27.01 1.65 40.24
C SER A 366 27.89 1.42 41.48
N ALA A 367 29.09 2.01 41.53
CA ALA A 367 29.90 2.10 42.72
C ALA A 367 29.93 3.53 43.26
N GLY A 368 29.23 3.73 44.39
CA GLY A 368 29.24 5.03 45.04
C GLY A 368 28.54 5.08 46.38
N GLU A 369 27.47 4.30 46.60
CA GLU A 369 26.76 4.33 47.88
C GLU A 369 26.65 2.94 48.51
N SER A 370 27.18 2.82 49.74
CA SER A 370 27.06 1.64 50.57
C SER A 370 25.62 1.44 51.04
N CYS A 371 24.74 0.97 50.16
CA CYS A 371 23.48 0.37 50.59
C CYS A 371 23.79 -1.06 51.04
N ALA A 372 24.14 -1.18 52.33
CA ALA A 372 24.50 -2.46 52.94
C ALA A 372 23.42 -3.52 52.69
N GLY A 373 23.77 -4.60 51.97
CA GLY A 373 22.91 -5.76 51.75
C GLY A 373 22.44 -6.02 50.31
N CYS A 374 22.86 -5.21 49.32
CA CYS A 374 22.45 -5.38 47.92
C CYS A 374 23.56 -6.08 47.12
N ALA A 375 23.40 -7.37 46.83
CA ALA A 375 24.21 -8.06 45.83
C ALA A 375 23.56 -7.84 44.45
N GLY A 376 24.34 -7.46 43.42
CA GLY A 376 23.88 -7.39 42.03
C GLY A 376 23.78 -6.00 41.38
N SER A 377 24.41 -4.95 41.93
CA SER A 377 24.46 -3.62 41.31
C SER A 377 25.36 -3.59 40.06
N GLY A 378 24.97 -2.79 39.05
CA GLY A 378 25.73 -2.62 37.81
C GLY A 378 25.03 -3.14 36.56
N ILE A 379 25.81 -3.53 35.56
CA ILE A 379 25.30 -4.02 34.27
C ILE A 379 25.46 -5.53 34.22
N ILE A 380 24.41 -6.24 33.82
CA ILE A 380 24.39 -7.69 33.60
C ILE A 380 23.95 -7.92 32.15
N ASN A 381 24.88 -8.35 31.30
CA ASN A 381 24.62 -8.64 29.89
C ASN A 381 24.60 -10.16 29.66
N GLY A 382 23.40 -10.70 29.46
CA GLY A 382 23.15 -12.05 28.92
C GLY A 382 22.84 -12.05 27.42
N GLY A 383 22.60 -10.89 26.83
CA GLY A 383 22.23 -10.70 25.42
C GLY A 383 23.37 -10.14 24.58
N THR A 384 23.03 -9.26 23.64
CA THR A 384 23.99 -8.59 22.76
C THR A 384 23.96 -7.08 22.94
N ILE A 385 25.14 -6.48 23.16
CA ILE A 385 25.33 -5.02 23.11
C ILE A 385 26.14 -4.71 21.84
N ASN A 386 25.53 -3.98 20.91
CA ASN A 386 26.19 -3.45 19.72
C ASN A 386 26.57 -2.00 19.99
N ASN A 387 27.85 -1.73 20.26
CA ASN A 387 28.35 -0.42 20.60
C ASN A 387 28.98 0.25 19.38
N THR A 388 28.51 1.45 19.02
CA THR A 388 29.20 2.41 18.15
C THR A 388 29.47 3.74 18.83
N GLY A 389 28.93 3.92 20.05
CA GLY A 389 29.12 5.09 20.89
C GLY A 389 30.13 4.86 22.01
N THR A 390 29.83 5.35 23.21
CA THR A 390 30.70 5.24 24.40
C THR A 390 30.06 4.36 25.48
N ILE A 391 30.86 3.46 26.07
CA ILE A 391 30.54 2.74 27.30
C ILE A 391 31.59 3.11 28.35
N ASN A 392 31.17 3.69 29.46
CA ASN A 392 32.05 4.01 30.60
C ASN A 392 31.71 3.09 31.77
N ASN A 393 32.64 2.23 32.17
CA ASN A 393 32.56 1.45 33.39
C ASN A 393 33.49 2.06 34.45
N ASN A 394 32.92 2.85 35.35
CA ASN A 394 33.68 3.67 36.29
C ASN A 394 34.17 2.87 37.52
N SER A 395 35.05 3.48 38.30
CA SER A 395 35.80 2.81 39.37
C SER A 395 34.87 2.17 40.39
N GLY A 396 35.09 0.88 40.65
CA GLY A 396 34.30 0.07 41.59
C GLY A 396 33.02 -0.52 41.00
N SER A 397 32.55 -0.03 39.85
CA SER A 397 31.34 -0.55 39.18
C SER A 397 31.60 -1.93 38.59
N THR A 398 30.54 -2.75 38.53
CA THR A 398 30.60 -4.10 37.94
C THR A 398 29.80 -4.15 36.64
N PHE A 399 30.40 -4.75 35.61
CA PHE A 399 29.75 -5.11 34.35
C PHE A 399 30.00 -6.60 34.11
N ASP A 400 28.97 -7.42 34.29
CA ASP A 400 29.03 -8.85 34.02
C ASP A 400 28.59 -9.15 32.58
N ASN A 401 29.53 -9.67 31.78
CA ASN A 401 29.31 -10.11 30.40
C ASN A 401 29.54 -11.63 30.25
N THR A 402 29.32 -12.42 31.31
CA THR A 402 29.63 -13.87 31.29
C THR A 402 28.77 -14.66 30.30
N SER A 403 27.51 -14.26 30.12
CA SER A 403 26.56 -14.95 29.24
C SER A 403 26.25 -14.19 27.95
N GLY A 404 26.80 -12.99 27.77
CA GLY A 404 26.47 -12.09 26.66
C GLY A 404 27.62 -11.84 25.68
N ASN A 405 27.34 -11.00 24.70
CA ASN A 405 28.30 -10.51 23.70
C ASN A 405 28.33 -8.97 23.70
N ILE A 406 29.52 -8.41 23.59
CA ILE A 406 29.74 -6.98 23.35
C ILE A 406 30.48 -6.85 22.02
N ASN A 407 29.80 -6.27 21.03
CA ASN A 407 30.35 -5.98 19.71
C ASN A 407 30.69 -4.49 19.67
N ASP A 408 31.98 -4.16 19.76
CA ASP A 408 32.48 -2.79 19.68
C ASP A 408 32.75 -2.46 18.21
N ASN A 409 31.76 -1.86 17.57
CA ASN A 409 31.71 -1.59 16.16
C ASN A 409 32.18 -0.18 15.86
N CYS A 410 32.88 -0.02 14.74
CA CYS A 410 33.12 1.28 14.11
C CYS A 410 33.82 2.35 14.98
N GLY A 411 34.78 1.96 15.83
CA GLY A 411 35.51 2.91 16.67
C GLY A 411 34.73 3.39 17.90
N GLY A 412 33.77 2.60 18.36
CA GLY A 412 33.21 2.75 19.69
C GLY A 412 34.29 2.78 20.78
N ILE A 413 33.96 3.41 21.90
CA ILE A 413 34.89 3.64 23.00
C ILE A 413 34.38 2.89 24.23
N ILE A 414 35.17 1.95 24.73
CA ILE A 414 34.91 1.30 26.02
C ILE A 414 35.98 1.75 27.02
N ASN A 415 35.62 2.66 27.92
CA ASN A 415 36.47 3.10 29.01
C ASN A 415 36.17 2.26 30.25
N ASN A 416 37.10 1.42 30.66
CA ASN A 416 36.94 0.58 31.85
C ASN A 416 38.00 0.89 32.91
N ILE A 417 37.57 1.50 34.02
CA ILE A 417 38.34 1.63 35.25
C ILE A 417 37.69 0.88 36.44
N GLY A 418 36.57 0.20 36.19
CA GLY A 418 35.89 -0.73 37.09
C GLY A 418 36.21 -2.20 36.78
N THR A 419 35.26 -3.09 37.08
CA THR A 419 35.39 -4.53 36.80
C THR A 419 34.48 -4.95 35.65
N ILE A 420 35.05 -5.59 34.62
CA ILE A 420 34.30 -6.31 33.58
C ILE A 420 34.62 -7.80 33.70
N THR A 421 33.62 -8.65 33.85
CA THR A 421 33.77 -10.12 33.89
C THR A 421 33.18 -10.78 32.65
N GLY A 422 33.64 -11.98 32.29
CA GLY A 422 33.00 -12.80 31.26
C GLY A 422 33.66 -12.74 29.88
N ASN A 423 32.83 -12.87 28.83
CA ASN A 423 33.28 -12.95 27.44
C ASN A 423 34.05 -11.68 27.02
N GLN A 424 35.08 -11.87 26.19
CA GLN A 424 35.88 -10.78 25.65
C GLN A 424 35.05 -9.87 24.74
N VAL A 425 35.40 -8.57 24.72
CA VAL A 425 34.85 -7.60 23.76
C VAL A 425 35.34 -7.95 22.36
N VAL A 426 34.42 -8.04 21.40
CA VAL A 426 34.75 -8.24 20.00
C VAL A 426 34.87 -6.87 19.33
N ASN A 427 36.10 -6.47 19.00
CA ASN A 427 36.34 -5.22 18.27
C ASN A 427 36.16 -5.44 16.77
N ILE A 428 35.17 -4.77 16.17
CA ILE A 428 34.81 -4.89 14.76
C ILE A 428 35.22 -3.60 14.03
N PRO A 429 36.27 -3.64 13.18
CA PRO A 429 36.76 -2.45 12.48
C PRO A 429 35.72 -1.89 11.52
N CYS A 430 35.73 -0.57 11.31
CA CYS A 430 34.86 0.10 10.35
C CYS A 430 35.08 -0.47 8.94
N SER A 431 34.06 -1.03 8.31
CA SER A 431 34.06 -1.16 6.86
C SER A 431 33.53 0.14 6.26
N THR A 432 34.30 0.80 5.40
CA THR A 432 33.75 1.89 4.59
C THR A 432 32.61 1.34 3.73
N PRO A 433 31.45 2.02 3.64
CA PRO A 433 30.32 1.53 2.85
C PRO A 433 30.74 1.24 1.41
N LEU A 434 30.42 0.04 0.91
CA LEU A 434 30.68 -0.30 -0.48
C LEU A 434 29.78 0.53 -1.39
N SER A 435 30.35 1.13 -2.43
CA SER A 435 29.60 1.82 -3.49
C SER A 435 30.10 1.36 -4.86
N ILE A 436 29.20 1.40 -5.85
CA ILE A 436 29.48 1.08 -7.24
C ILE A 436 28.92 2.19 -8.14
N THR A 437 29.66 2.56 -9.17
CA THR A 437 29.23 3.48 -10.22
C THR A 437 29.25 2.76 -11.56
N ALA A 438 28.12 2.77 -12.26
CA ALA A 438 27.98 2.20 -13.59
C ALA A 438 28.81 2.99 -14.63
N PRO A 439 29.26 2.35 -15.71
CA PRO A 439 29.75 3.08 -16.88
C PRO A 439 28.63 3.92 -17.52
N PRO A 440 28.97 4.92 -18.37
CA PRO A 440 27.97 5.73 -19.08
C PRO A 440 27.02 4.90 -19.96
N ASN A 441 25.82 5.43 -20.19
CA ASN A 441 24.86 4.83 -21.13
C ASN A 441 25.42 4.78 -22.55
N ILE A 442 24.97 3.79 -23.32
CA ILE A 442 25.45 3.52 -24.68
C ILE A 442 24.28 3.60 -25.65
N THR A 443 24.49 4.24 -26.79
CA THR A 443 23.57 4.20 -27.93
C THR A 443 24.32 3.67 -29.15
N VAL A 444 23.79 2.61 -29.76
CA VAL A 444 24.35 1.99 -30.98
C VAL A 444 23.25 1.72 -31.99
N ASN A 445 23.64 1.50 -33.24
CA ASN A 445 22.70 1.04 -34.26
C ASN A 445 22.61 -0.50 -34.24
N ALA A 446 21.50 -1.04 -34.76
CA ALA A 446 21.38 -2.47 -35.02
C ALA A 446 22.44 -2.95 -36.03
N ASP A 447 22.85 -4.19 -35.89
CA ASP A 447 23.81 -4.80 -36.80
C ASP A 447 23.15 -4.98 -38.19
N PRO A 448 23.92 -4.87 -39.30
CA PRO A 448 23.36 -4.97 -40.65
C PRO A 448 22.57 -6.26 -40.88
N GLY A 449 21.32 -6.11 -41.35
CA GLY A 449 20.41 -7.23 -41.61
C GLY A 449 19.79 -7.88 -40.36
N LEU A 450 20.07 -7.37 -39.16
CA LEU A 450 19.55 -7.90 -37.89
C LEU A 450 18.69 -6.85 -37.16
N CYS A 451 17.75 -7.33 -36.33
CA CYS A 451 16.94 -6.49 -35.44
C CYS A 451 17.52 -6.42 -34.02
N SER A 452 18.85 -6.37 -33.93
CA SER A 452 19.61 -6.42 -32.68
C SER A 452 21.06 -6.01 -32.90
N SER A 453 21.79 -5.73 -31.83
CA SER A 453 23.25 -5.56 -31.87
C SER A 453 23.98 -6.52 -30.93
N THR A 454 25.19 -6.93 -31.30
CA THR A 454 26.05 -7.85 -30.55
C THR A 454 27.43 -7.24 -30.29
N GLY A 455 28.17 -7.76 -29.30
CA GLY A 455 29.55 -7.34 -29.03
C GLY A 455 29.70 -5.90 -28.50
N ILE A 456 28.66 -5.35 -27.87
CA ILE A 456 28.68 -4.00 -27.30
C ILE A 456 29.67 -3.94 -26.13
N SER A 457 30.67 -3.06 -26.24
CA SER A 457 31.63 -2.80 -25.15
C SER A 457 31.00 -1.94 -24.07
N LEU A 458 30.58 -2.57 -22.96
CA LEU A 458 29.87 -1.91 -21.86
C LEU A 458 30.75 -0.97 -21.01
N GLY A 459 32.07 -1.07 -21.11
CA GLY A 459 33.01 -0.40 -20.22
C GLY A 459 33.20 -1.16 -18.89
N THR A 460 33.72 -0.47 -17.89
CA THR A 460 34.05 -1.04 -16.58
C THR A 460 33.40 -0.22 -15.46
N ALA A 461 32.62 -0.87 -14.59
CA ALA A 461 32.12 -0.21 -13.38
C ALA A 461 33.27 0.04 -12.39
N THR A 462 33.17 1.13 -11.63
CA THR A 462 34.15 1.48 -10.59
C THR A 462 33.54 1.35 -9.21
N THR A 463 34.31 0.86 -8.25
CA THR A 463 33.89 0.69 -6.85
C THR A 463 34.69 1.61 -5.92
N SER A 464 34.07 2.06 -4.83
CA SER A 464 34.78 2.75 -3.74
C SER A 464 34.25 2.30 -2.37
N GLY A 465 35.09 2.39 -1.35
CA GLY A 465 34.82 1.76 -0.05
C GLY A 465 35.05 0.24 -0.08
N GLY A 466 34.49 -0.48 0.90
CA GLY A 466 34.73 -1.91 1.09
C GLY A 466 36.17 -2.29 1.43
N THR A 467 36.51 -3.55 1.21
CA THR A 467 37.82 -4.17 1.38
C THR A 467 38.55 -4.31 0.03
N PRO A 468 39.81 -4.76 -0.01
CA PRO A 468 40.56 -4.93 -1.26
C PRO A 468 40.01 -5.99 -2.22
N THR A 469 39.08 -6.84 -1.79
CA THR A 469 38.64 -8.03 -2.54
C THR A 469 37.16 -7.92 -2.96
N ILE A 470 36.85 -6.94 -3.82
CA ILE A 470 35.50 -6.71 -4.34
C ILE A 470 35.33 -7.48 -5.66
N ILE A 471 34.22 -8.22 -5.79
CA ILE A 471 33.82 -8.91 -7.02
C ILE A 471 32.80 -8.05 -7.75
N VAL A 472 33.05 -7.71 -9.02
CA VAL A 472 32.13 -6.95 -9.87
C VAL A 472 31.60 -7.84 -11.00
N SER A 473 30.29 -7.80 -11.23
CA SER A 473 29.62 -8.54 -12.30
C SER A 473 28.49 -7.73 -12.92
N ASN A 474 27.99 -8.14 -14.09
CA ASN A 474 26.76 -7.60 -14.67
C ASN A 474 25.92 -8.69 -15.34
N ASN A 475 24.66 -8.38 -15.64
CA ASN A 475 23.70 -9.29 -16.26
C ASN A 475 23.46 -9.00 -17.76
N ALA A 476 24.42 -8.39 -18.45
CA ALA A 476 24.22 -8.01 -19.85
C ALA A 476 23.93 -9.23 -20.74
N PRO A 477 22.95 -9.13 -21.65
CA PRO A 477 22.70 -10.18 -22.62
C PRO A 477 23.81 -10.23 -23.68
N ALA A 478 24.00 -11.40 -24.31
CA ALA A 478 24.92 -11.54 -25.44
C ALA A 478 24.45 -10.77 -26.70
N THR A 479 23.13 -10.54 -26.81
CA THR A 479 22.47 -9.85 -27.92
C THR A 479 21.49 -8.85 -27.36
N PHE A 480 21.60 -7.60 -27.82
CA PHE A 480 20.74 -6.50 -27.40
C PHE A 480 19.65 -6.26 -28.45
N PRO A 481 18.35 -6.42 -28.11
CA PRO A 481 17.25 -6.13 -29.03
C PRO A 481 17.13 -4.62 -29.27
N ILE A 482 16.37 -4.22 -30.31
CA ILE A 482 15.98 -2.82 -30.52
C ILE A 482 15.34 -2.23 -29.27
N GLY A 483 15.66 -0.96 -29.00
CA GLY A 483 15.17 -0.21 -27.85
C GLY A 483 16.13 -0.24 -26.66
N PRO A 484 15.67 0.26 -25.50
CA PRO A 484 16.49 0.30 -24.29
C PRO A 484 16.57 -1.07 -23.60
N THR A 485 17.78 -1.48 -23.26
CA THR A 485 18.08 -2.63 -22.39
C THR A 485 18.80 -2.15 -21.14
N THR A 486 18.27 -2.51 -19.96
CA THR A 486 18.89 -2.16 -18.68
C THR A 486 19.87 -3.25 -18.25
N VAL A 487 21.15 -2.89 -18.13
CA VAL A 487 22.21 -3.73 -17.57
C VAL A 487 22.38 -3.35 -16.09
N THR A 488 22.26 -4.34 -15.21
CA THR A 488 22.50 -4.20 -13.77
C THR A 488 23.91 -4.66 -13.45
N TRP A 489 24.69 -3.76 -12.86
CA TRP A 489 26.02 -4.02 -12.33
C TRP A 489 25.93 -4.28 -10.83
N ASN A 490 26.56 -5.35 -10.36
CA ASN A 490 26.64 -5.72 -8.96
C ASN A 490 28.10 -5.66 -8.49
N ALA A 491 28.32 -5.15 -7.29
CA ALA A 491 29.55 -5.30 -6.54
C ALA A 491 29.27 -6.03 -5.22
N THR A 492 30.08 -7.04 -4.91
CA THR A 492 30.01 -7.81 -3.66
C THR A 492 31.35 -7.78 -2.95
N ASP A 493 31.31 -7.35 -1.69
CA ASP A 493 32.41 -7.48 -0.73
C ASP A 493 32.07 -8.60 0.25
N SER A 494 32.83 -9.69 0.17
CA SER A 494 32.63 -10.90 0.98
C SER A 494 33.69 -11.11 2.06
N SER A 495 34.63 -10.18 2.20
CA SER A 495 35.74 -10.33 3.16
C SER A 495 35.48 -9.64 4.50
N THR A 496 34.30 -9.04 4.67
CA THR A 496 33.77 -8.57 5.95
C THR A 496 32.91 -9.65 6.63
N PRO A 497 32.83 -9.68 7.98
CA PRO A 497 31.91 -10.57 8.71
C PRO A 497 30.44 -10.42 8.28
N THR A 498 30.08 -9.24 7.78
CA THR A 498 28.78 -8.91 7.18
C THR A 498 28.99 -8.58 5.70
N PRO A 499 28.72 -9.51 4.77
CA PRO A 499 28.89 -9.28 3.34
C PRO A 499 28.08 -8.07 2.85
N GLN A 500 28.70 -7.17 2.10
CA GLN A 500 28.02 -6.02 1.48
C GLN A 500 27.78 -6.32 0.00
N THR A 501 26.56 -6.04 -0.47
CA THR A 501 26.24 -6.10 -1.90
C THR A 501 25.51 -4.82 -2.30
N VAL A 502 26.00 -4.17 -3.35
CA VAL A 502 25.39 -2.97 -3.94
C VAL A 502 25.24 -3.13 -5.44
N ASN A 503 24.28 -2.41 -6.02
CA ASN A 503 24.02 -2.44 -7.44
C ASN A 503 23.83 -1.04 -8.02
N THR A 504 23.95 -0.96 -9.35
CA THR A 504 23.71 0.24 -10.15
C THR A 504 23.37 -0.18 -11.58
N THR A 505 22.82 0.72 -12.39
CA THR A 505 22.32 0.38 -13.72
C THR A 505 22.97 1.22 -14.82
N GLN A 506 23.08 0.61 -16.00
CA GLN A 506 23.51 1.22 -17.26
C GLN A 506 22.46 0.91 -18.31
N THR A 507 22.06 1.91 -19.11
CA THR A 507 21.13 1.71 -20.22
C THR A 507 21.90 1.60 -21.53
N VAL A 508 21.61 0.54 -22.30
CA VAL A 508 22.09 0.34 -23.66
C VAL A 508 20.90 0.46 -24.62
N THR A 509 20.93 1.43 -25.52
CA THR A 509 19.85 1.67 -26.50
C THR A 509 20.31 1.26 -27.88
N VAL A 510 19.62 0.29 -28.49
CA VAL A 510 19.85 -0.10 -29.89
C VAL A 510 18.80 0.58 -30.77
N ILE A 511 19.26 1.33 -31.77
CA ILE A 511 18.42 2.06 -32.73
C ILE A 511 18.43 1.33 -34.07
N ASP A 512 17.27 1.14 -34.65
CA ASP A 512 17.15 0.67 -36.02
C ASP A 512 17.25 1.85 -37.00
N ASN A 513 18.25 1.82 -37.85
CA ASN A 513 18.57 2.88 -38.81
C ASN A 513 18.59 2.39 -40.26
N GLN A 514 18.13 1.16 -40.49
CA GLN A 514 18.13 0.53 -41.80
C GLN A 514 16.79 0.83 -42.49
N LEU A 515 16.83 1.14 -43.78
CA LEU A 515 15.60 1.46 -44.52
C LEU A 515 14.92 0.16 -44.98
N PRO A 516 13.58 0.11 -44.99
CA PRO A 516 12.88 -1.01 -45.58
C PRO A 516 13.16 -1.10 -47.09
N THR A 517 13.15 -2.31 -47.63
CA THR A 517 13.19 -2.56 -49.08
C THR A 517 11.78 -2.76 -49.59
N ILE A 518 11.35 -2.00 -50.60
CA ILE A 518 9.99 -2.03 -51.16
C ILE A 518 10.00 -2.30 -52.68
N SER A 519 9.07 -3.14 -53.14
CA SER A 519 8.78 -3.39 -54.56
C SER A 519 7.32 -3.05 -54.85
N ALA A 520 7.10 -2.09 -55.75
CA ALA A 520 5.77 -1.75 -56.27
C ALA A 520 5.27 -2.83 -57.25
N PRO A 521 3.94 -2.94 -57.45
CA PRO A 521 3.39 -3.79 -58.51
C PRO A 521 3.81 -3.28 -59.90
N LEU A 522 3.74 -4.17 -60.89
CA LEU A 522 4.00 -3.80 -62.28
C LEU A 522 3.02 -2.73 -62.79
N PRO A 523 3.39 -1.97 -63.83
CA PRO A 523 2.47 -1.05 -64.50
C PRO A 523 1.19 -1.76 -64.96
N VAL A 524 0.04 -1.07 -64.83
CA VAL A 524 -1.27 -1.63 -65.14
C VAL A 524 -2.10 -0.68 -66.00
N ILE A 525 -2.91 -1.25 -66.89
CA ILE A 525 -3.86 -0.54 -67.73
C ILE A 525 -5.27 -0.82 -67.18
N VAL A 526 -6.03 0.23 -66.90
CA VAL A 526 -7.39 0.15 -66.32
C VAL A 526 -8.36 1.04 -67.08
N THR A 527 -9.65 0.77 -66.96
CA THR A 527 -10.70 1.67 -67.47
C THR A 527 -11.02 2.75 -66.44
N VAL A 528 -11.44 3.94 -66.91
CA VAL A 528 -11.95 5.01 -66.04
C VAL A 528 -13.05 4.51 -65.10
N GLY A 529 -13.03 4.95 -63.85
CA GLY A 529 -13.99 4.54 -62.81
C GLY A 529 -13.55 3.34 -61.96
N ILE A 530 -12.42 2.69 -62.29
CA ILE A 530 -11.85 1.60 -61.48
C ILE A 530 -11.38 2.11 -60.11
N ALA A 531 -11.62 1.30 -59.07
CA ALA A 531 -11.19 1.59 -57.71
C ALA A 531 -9.66 1.51 -57.55
N GLY A 532 -9.10 2.36 -56.68
CA GLY A 532 -7.67 2.36 -56.35
C GLY A 532 -7.15 1.02 -55.84
N SER A 533 -7.98 0.25 -55.15
CA SER A 533 -7.65 -1.08 -54.62
C SER A 533 -7.46 -2.16 -55.70
N ALA A 534 -7.83 -1.88 -56.96
CA ALA A 534 -7.75 -2.85 -58.05
C ALA A 534 -6.40 -2.86 -58.80
N ILE A 535 -5.45 -1.98 -58.46
CA ILE A 535 -4.17 -1.86 -59.17
C ILE A 535 -3.08 -2.83 -58.69
N GLY A 536 -3.43 -3.74 -57.77
CA GLY A 536 -2.50 -4.69 -57.15
C GLY A 536 -1.97 -4.22 -55.80
N THR A 537 -0.99 -4.96 -55.26
CA THR A 537 -0.40 -4.70 -53.94
C THR A 537 1.12 -4.68 -54.02
N ALA A 538 1.76 -3.74 -53.31
CA ALA A 538 3.21 -3.73 -53.15
C ALA A 538 3.67 -4.75 -52.10
N SER A 539 4.96 -5.08 -52.11
CA SER A 539 5.62 -5.90 -51.08
C SER A 539 6.81 -5.15 -50.50
N ALA A 540 7.09 -5.38 -49.22
CA ALA A 540 8.23 -4.79 -48.54
C ALA A 540 8.79 -5.72 -47.47
N THR A 541 10.09 -5.61 -47.21
CA THR A 541 10.82 -6.35 -46.17
C THR A 541 11.83 -5.43 -45.49
N ASP A 542 12.15 -5.71 -44.24
CA ASP A 542 13.12 -4.97 -43.45
C ASP A 542 13.91 -5.94 -42.52
N ASN A 543 15.02 -5.49 -41.94
CA ASN A 543 15.77 -6.28 -40.94
C ASN A 543 14.95 -6.50 -39.66
N CYS A 544 14.03 -5.58 -39.35
CA CYS A 544 13.06 -5.69 -38.27
C CYS A 544 11.65 -6.00 -38.78
N PRO A 545 10.87 -6.81 -38.04
CA PRO A 545 9.48 -7.06 -38.40
C PRO A 545 8.61 -5.80 -38.19
N GLY A 546 7.47 -5.73 -38.86
CA GLY A 546 6.46 -4.68 -38.63
C GLY A 546 6.39 -3.58 -39.69
N VAL A 547 6.88 -3.83 -40.90
CA VAL A 547 6.74 -2.89 -42.03
C VAL A 547 5.27 -2.70 -42.40
N ILE A 548 4.86 -1.44 -42.50
CA ILE A 548 3.54 -1.00 -42.95
C ILE A 548 3.68 -0.40 -44.36
N ILE A 549 2.80 -0.82 -45.27
CA ILE A 549 2.76 -0.31 -46.65
C ILE A 549 1.53 0.58 -46.83
N THR A 550 1.74 1.76 -47.42
CA THR A 550 0.67 2.69 -47.82
C THR A 550 0.84 3.08 -49.29
N SER A 551 -0.20 3.66 -49.89
CA SER A 551 -0.11 4.25 -51.23
C SER A 551 -0.90 5.55 -51.31
N ASN A 552 -0.54 6.40 -52.27
CA ASN A 552 -1.32 7.59 -52.63
C ASN A 552 -2.35 7.30 -53.74
N ALA A 553 -2.71 6.04 -54.00
CA ALA A 553 -3.70 5.70 -55.02
C ALA A 553 -5.04 6.40 -54.71
N PRO A 554 -5.69 7.04 -55.70
CA PRO A 554 -7.00 7.64 -55.47
C PRO A 554 -8.04 6.55 -55.18
N ALA A 555 -9.11 6.90 -54.48
CA ALA A 555 -10.21 5.97 -54.23
C ALA A 555 -10.79 5.40 -55.54
N THR A 556 -10.89 6.25 -56.57
CA THR A 556 -11.26 5.87 -57.94
C THR A 556 -10.44 6.65 -58.96
N PHE A 557 -10.10 5.99 -60.08
CA PHE A 557 -9.42 6.62 -61.21
C PHE A 557 -10.45 7.30 -62.14
N ALA A 558 -10.81 8.54 -61.83
CA ALA A 558 -11.92 9.24 -62.48
C ALA A 558 -11.58 9.89 -63.83
N THR A 559 -10.30 10.06 -64.17
CA THR A 559 -9.87 10.73 -65.40
C THR A 559 -8.98 9.82 -66.26
N PRO A 560 -9.18 9.77 -67.58
CA PRO A 560 -8.25 9.11 -68.50
C PRO A 560 -6.87 9.77 -68.49
N GLY A 561 -5.82 8.97 -68.69
CA GLY A 561 -4.43 9.43 -68.70
C GLY A 561 -3.50 8.54 -67.87
N SER A 562 -2.24 8.94 -67.73
CA SER A 562 -1.27 8.23 -66.88
C SER A 562 -1.22 8.84 -65.49
N THR A 563 -1.33 8.00 -64.46
CA THR A 563 -1.18 8.38 -63.05
C THR A 563 -0.04 7.60 -62.44
N THR A 564 0.88 8.28 -61.75
CA THR A 564 1.95 7.63 -60.99
C THR A 564 1.50 7.46 -59.55
N VAL A 565 1.38 6.21 -59.10
CA VAL A 565 1.09 5.86 -57.72
C VAL A 565 2.40 5.62 -56.99
N THR A 566 2.60 6.29 -55.87
CA THR A 566 3.72 6.09 -54.95
C THR A 566 3.26 5.17 -53.83
N TRP A 567 3.99 4.08 -53.66
CA TRP A 567 3.89 3.17 -52.53
C TRP A 567 4.99 3.52 -51.52
N THR A 568 4.62 3.60 -50.24
CA THR A 568 5.53 3.95 -49.14
C THR A 568 5.54 2.81 -48.13
N ALA A 569 6.72 2.26 -47.87
CA ALA A 569 6.97 1.34 -46.76
C ALA A 569 7.54 2.13 -45.58
N THR A 570 6.99 1.91 -44.39
CA THR A 570 7.46 2.45 -43.11
C THR A 570 7.69 1.30 -42.15
N ASP A 571 8.92 1.15 -41.63
CA ASP A 571 9.21 0.14 -40.62
C ASP A 571 8.68 0.54 -39.22
N ALA A 572 8.87 -0.33 -38.22
CA ALA A 572 8.42 -0.08 -36.85
C ALA A 572 9.20 1.05 -36.14
N SER A 573 10.37 1.40 -36.66
CA SER A 573 11.30 2.41 -36.12
C SER A 573 11.13 3.78 -36.80
N GLY A 574 10.26 3.86 -37.82
CA GLY A 574 9.94 5.08 -38.55
C GLY A 574 10.80 5.31 -39.79
N ASN A 575 11.68 4.38 -40.18
CA ASN A 575 12.42 4.50 -41.43
C ASN A 575 11.50 4.23 -42.62
N THR A 576 11.71 4.98 -43.72
CA THR A 576 10.80 4.94 -44.88
C THR A 576 11.52 4.74 -46.21
N ALA A 577 10.87 4.00 -47.11
CA ALA A 577 11.29 3.83 -48.49
C ALA A 577 10.09 3.89 -49.45
N ASN A 578 10.34 4.30 -50.69
CA ASN A 578 9.29 4.50 -51.70
C ASN A 578 9.56 3.70 -52.98
N ALA A 579 8.50 3.23 -53.62
CA ALA A 579 8.51 2.68 -54.98
C ALA A 579 7.30 3.20 -55.76
N THR A 580 7.41 3.30 -57.09
CA THR A 580 6.33 3.86 -57.93
C THR A 580 5.74 2.83 -58.88
N GLN A 581 4.44 2.95 -59.13
CA GLN A 581 3.68 2.18 -60.10
C GLN A 581 3.04 3.14 -61.12
N LEU A 582 3.15 2.83 -62.41
CA LEU A 582 2.47 3.57 -63.47
C LEU A 582 1.10 2.95 -63.76
N VAL A 583 0.04 3.74 -63.62
CA VAL A 583 -1.34 3.33 -63.95
C VAL A 583 -1.82 4.10 -65.17
N THR A 584 -2.17 3.41 -66.24
CA THR A 584 -2.72 4.01 -67.46
C THR A 584 -4.23 3.82 -67.48
N VAL A 585 -4.97 4.92 -67.36
CA VAL A 585 -6.43 4.96 -67.34
C VAL A 585 -6.96 5.25 -68.74
N LEU A 586 -7.78 4.36 -69.26
CA LEU A 586 -8.37 4.43 -70.60
C LEU A 586 -9.80 4.96 -70.57
N THR A 587 -10.20 5.68 -71.62
CA THR A 587 -11.62 5.95 -71.90
C THR A 587 -12.37 4.64 -72.21
N PRO A 588 -13.72 4.62 -72.19
CA PRO A 588 -14.47 3.45 -72.63
C PRO A 588 -14.11 3.01 -74.06
N ALA A 589 -13.95 3.95 -75.00
CA ALA A 589 -13.56 3.64 -76.37
C ALA A 589 -12.15 3.03 -76.46
N GLN A 590 -11.17 3.61 -75.76
CA GLN A 590 -9.81 3.07 -75.71
C GLN A 590 -9.78 1.68 -75.03
N SER A 591 -10.62 1.46 -74.02
CA SER A 591 -10.73 0.17 -73.33
C SER A 591 -11.33 -0.90 -74.25
N VAL A 592 -12.33 -0.58 -75.07
CA VAL A 592 -12.85 -1.50 -76.10
C VAL A 592 -11.75 -1.83 -77.12
N GLN A 593 -10.97 -0.84 -77.57
CA GLN A 593 -9.84 -1.09 -78.47
C GLN A 593 -8.77 -1.99 -77.83
N ASN A 594 -8.45 -1.77 -76.55
CA ASN A 594 -7.53 -2.63 -75.81
C ASN A 594 -8.07 -4.05 -75.70
N LEU A 595 -9.38 -4.21 -75.43
CA LEU A 595 -10.04 -5.51 -75.36
C LEU A 595 -10.00 -6.27 -76.69
N ILE A 596 -10.10 -5.58 -77.84
CA ILE A 596 -9.92 -6.21 -79.16
C ILE A 596 -8.52 -6.85 -79.24
N ASN A 597 -7.48 -6.10 -78.87
CA ASN A 597 -6.10 -6.59 -78.88
C ASN A 597 -5.89 -7.76 -77.89
N VAL A 598 -6.45 -7.66 -76.69
CA VAL A 598 -6.41 -8.72 -75.67
C VAL A 598 -7.08 -9.99 -76.20
N LYS A 599 -8.27 -9.87 -76.78
CA LYS A 599 -8.99 -11.00 -77.37
C LYS A 599 -8.22 -11.63 -78.53
N GLU A 600 -7.51 -10.86 -79.36
CA GLU A 600 -6.67 -11.40 -80.44
C GLU A 600 -5.54 -12.29 -79.88
N SER A 601 -4.98 -11.93 -78.73
CA SER A 601 -3.95 -12.74 -78.06
C SER A 601 -4.49 -14.05 -77.45
N MET A 602 -5.81 -14.18 -77.27
CA MET A 602 -6.43 -15.36 -76.64
C MET A 602 -6.62 -16.56 -77.59
N ASN A 603 -6.37 -16.41 -78.89
CA ASN A 603 -6.46 -17.48 -79.90
C ASN A 603 -7.79 -18.26 -79.86
N LEU A 604 -8.92 -17.53 -79.80
CA LEU A 604 -10.26 -18.11 -79.77
C LEU A 604 -10.61 -18.81 -81.10
N ASP A 605 -11.60 -19.72 -81.07
CA ASP A 605 -12.15 -20.32 -82.30
C ASP A 605 -12.51 -19.24 -83.33
N LYS A 606 -12.14 -19.45 -84.59
CA LYS A 606 -12.25 -18.44 -85.65
C LYS A 606 -13.67 -17.92 -85.84
N GLY A 607 -14.67 -18.80 -85.77
CA GLY A 607 -16.07 -18.42 -85.95
C GLY A 607 -16.58 -17.54 -84.81
N ILE A 608 -16.21 -17.87 -83.57
CA ILE A 608 -16.56 -17.08 -82.39
C ILE A 608 -15.77 -15.78 -82.35
N ALA A 609 -14.46 -15.80 -82.62
CA ALA A 609 -13.60 -14.63 -82.66
C ALA A 609 -14.15 -13.56 -83.62
N THR A 610 -14.51 -13.95 -84.85
CA THR A 610 -15.10 -13.03 -85.84
C THR A 610 -16.42 -12.41 -85.36
N SER A 611 -17.27 -13.20 -84.71
CA SER A 611 -18.56 -12.73 -84.20
C SER A 611 -18.44 -11.79 -82.99
N LEU A 612 -17.43 -12.02 -82.14
CA LEU A 612 -17.08 -11.15 -81.01
C LEU A 612 -16.43 -9.84 -81.49
N ASP A 613 -15.54 -9.91 -82.48
CA ASP A 613 -14.92 -8.73 -83.11
C ASP A 613 -15.95 -7.79 -83.70
N ALA A 614 -16.92 -8.32 -84.45
CA ALA A 614 -17.99 -7.51 -85.02
C ALA A 614 -18.76 -6.71 -83.93
N LYS A 615 -18.94 -7.28 -82.73
CA LYS A 615 -19.59 -6.59 -81.61
C LYS A 615 -18.70 -5.53 -80.98
N LEU A 616 -17.42 -5.83 -80.77
CA LEU A 616 -16.46 -4.87 -80.21
C LEU A 616 -16.22 -3.70 -81.17
N SER A 617 -16.05 -3.94 -82.47
CA SER A 617 -15.89 -2.90 -83.48
C SER A 617 -17.12 -2.00 -83.59
N ALA A 618 -18.33 -2.58 -83.64
CA ALA A 618 -19.56 -1.79 -83.65
C ALA A 618 -19.76 -0.99 -82.34
N ALA A 619 -19.38 -1.56 -81.20
CA ALA A 619 -19.42 -0.85 -79.91
C ALA A 619 -18.42 0.32 -79.90
N LEU A 620 -17.22 0.13 -80.43
CA LEU A 620 -16.20 1.17 -80.58
C LEU A 620 -16.67 2.32 -81.47
N GLU A 621 -17.24 2.03 -82.63
CA GLU A 621 -17.82 3.03 -83.53
C GLU A 621 -18.97 3.81 -82.87
N SER A 622 -19.81 3.09 -82.12
CA SER A 622 -20.91 3.69 -81.36
C SER A 622 -20.40 4.63 -80.26
N LEU A 623 -19.36 4.25 -79.51
CA LEU A 623 -18.73 5.09 -78.49
C LEU A 623 -18.07 6.34 -79.11
N ASN A 624 -17.34 6.17 -80.21
CA ASN A 624 -16.72 7.29 -80.93
C ASN A 624 -17.75 8.26 -81.52
N SER A 625 -18.96 7.78 -81.78
CA SER A 625 -20.09 8.57 -82.29
C SER A 625 -21.01 9.10 -81.17
N GLY A 626 -20.67 8.90 -79.89
CA GLY A 626 -21.47 9.33 -78.73
C GLY A 626 -22.76 8.53 -78.50
N GLN A 627 -22.94 7.39 -79.15
CA GLN A 627 -24.13 6.54 -79.04
C GLN A 627 -24.01 5.54 -77.88
N ASN A 628 -23.94 6.05 -76.65
CA ASN A 628 -23.64 5.26 -75.44
C ASN A 628 -24.62 4.09 -75.20
N SER A 629 -25.92 4.29 -75.44
CA SER A 629 -26.93 3.22 -75.29
C SER A 629 -26.75 2.09 -76.30
N VAL A 630 -26.34 2.42 -77.54
CA VAL A 630 -26.07 1.42 -78.59
C VAL A 630 -24.82 0.62 -78.22
N ALA A 631 -23.77 1.30 -77.76
CA ALA A 631 -22.55 0.66 -77.27
C ALA A 631 -22.82 -0.29 -76.09
N LYS A 632 -23.60 0.14 -75.08
CA LYS A 632 -23.98 -0.72 -73.94
C LYS A 632 -24.72 -1.99 -74.39
N ASN A 633 -25.64 -1.87 -75.34
CA ASN A 633 -26.38 -3.02 -75.88
C ASN A 633 -25.46 -4.01 -76.62
N LEU A 634 -24.52 -3.51 -77.42
CA LEU A 634 -23.55 -4.31 -78.14
C LEU A 634 -22.56 -5.03 -77.19
N LEU A 635 -22.08 -4.34 -76.16
CA LEU A 635 -21.23 -4.92 -75.12
C LEU A 635 -21.97 -5.96 -74.26
N SER A 636 -23.24 -5.74 -73.97
CA SER A 636 -24.09 -6.73 -73.29
C SER A 636 -24.32 -7.97 -74.17
N ALA A 637 -24.52 -7.78 -75.47
CA ALA A 637 -24.62 -8.89 -76.43
C ALA A 637 -23.30 -9.67 -76.55
N PHE A 638 -22.15 -8.99 -76.40
CA PHE A 638 -20.85 -9.64 -76.31
C PHE A 638 -20.77 -10.56 -75.07
N ILE A 639 -21.12 -10.05 -73.88
CA ILE A 639 -21.14 -10.85 -72.64
C ILE A 639 -22.05 -12.09 -72.80
N ASN A 640 -23.24 -11.91 -73.35
CA ASN A 640 -24.19 -13.01 -73.56
C ASN A 640 -23.61 -14.10 -74.48
N GLN A 641 -22.89 -13.72 -75.54
CA GLN A 641 -22.24 -14.68 -76.41
C GLN A 641 -21.07 -15.37 -75.72
N VAL A 642 -20.23 -14.65 -74.97
CA VAL A 642 -19.13 -15.25 -74.20
C VAL A 642 -19.68 -16.30 -73.24
N ASN A 643 -20.69 -15.95 -72.44
CA ASN A 643 -21.37 -16.89 -71.54
C ASN A 643 -21.92 -18.13 -72.26
N ALA A 644 -22.53 -17.96 -73.44
CA ALA A 644 -23.08 -19.07 -74.21
C ALA A 644 -22.01 -20.04 -74.76
N GLN A 645 -20.77 -19.57 -74.88
CA GLN A 645 -19.63 -20.29 -75.45
C GLN A 645 -18.62 -20.76 -74.40
N THR A 646 -18.75 -20.32 -73.14
CA THR A 646 -17.99 -20.83 -71.99
C THR A 646 -18.12 -22.35 -71.91
N ASP A 647 -16.99 -23.02 -71.72
CA ASP A 647 -16.81 -24.47 -71.66
C ASP A 647 -17.18 -25.23 -72.95
N LYS A 648 -17.41 -24.51 -74.06
CA LYS A 648 -17.58 -25.09 -75.40
C LYS A 648 -16.38 -24.73 -76.27
N THR A 649 -16.25 -23.44 -76.57
CA THR A 649 -15.24 -22.88 -77.49
C THR A 649 -14.42 -21.78 -76.83
N ILE A 650 -14.84 -21.28 -75.66
CA ILE A 650 -14.10 -20.36 -74.79
C ILE A 650 -13.88 -21.05 -73.44
N THR A 651 -12.65 -21.05 -72.93
CA THR A 651 -12.36 -21.61 -71.60
C THR A 651 -12.95 -20.75 -70.50
N GLN A 652 -13.25 -21.34 -69.33
CA GLN A 652 -13.71 -20.59 -68.16
C GLN A 652 -12.83 -19.39 -67.82
N ALA A 653 -11.49 -19.53 -67.89
CA ALA A 653 -10.55 -18.45 -67.59
C ALA A 653 -10.64 -17.29 -68.60
N GLN A 654 -10.71 -17.61 -69.89
CA GLN A 654 -10.90 -16.60 -70.94
C GLN A 654 -12.26 -15.90 -70.80
N ALA A 655 -13.32 -16.66 -70.53
CA ALA A 655 -14.66 -16.11 -70.34
C ALA A 655 -14.70 -15.14 -69.16
N THR A 656 -14.11 -15.52 -68.02
CA THR A 656 -14.01 -14.65 -66.84
C THR A 656 -13.27 -13.35 -67.16
N GLN A 657 -12.12 -13.42 -67.84
CA GLN A 657 -11.37 -12.22 -68.22
C GLN A 657 -12.18 -11.30 -69.15
N LEU A 658 -12.71 -11.85 -70.25
CA LEU A 658 -13.47 -11.09 -71.25
C LEU A 658 -14.73 -10.45 -70.66
N ILE A 659 -15.45 -11.17 -69.81
CA ILE A 659 -16.66 -10.65 -69.15
C ILE A 659 -16.29 -9.52 -68.19
N GLN A 660 -15.24 -9.71 -67.37
CA GLN A 660 -14.81 -8.70 -66.42
C GLN A 660 -14.35 -7.41 -67.11
N ASP A 661 -13.58 -7.53 -68.19
CA ASP A 661 -13.13 -6.37 -68.97
C ASP A 661 -14.33 -5.60 -69.56
N VAL A 662 -15.32 -6.30 -70.12
CA VAL A 662 -16.52 -5.64 -70.64
C VAL A 662 -17.38 -5.04 -69.55
N GLN A 663 -17.49 -5.68 -68.38
CA GLN A 663 -18.21 -5.12 -67.24
C GLN A 663 -17.56 -3.83 -66.74
N ASN A 664 -16.23 -3.78 -66.67
CA ASN A 664 -15.48 -2.57 -66.32
C ASN A 664 -15.76 -1.43 -67.32
N ILE A 665 -15.81 -1.76 -68.62
CA ILE A 665 -16.16 -0.80 -69.68
C ILE A 665 -17.61 -0.33 -69.54
N LEU A 666 -18.57 -1.23 -69.32
CA LEU A 666 -19.98 -0.90 -69.17
C LEU A 666 -20.24 0.07 -68.01
N ASN A 667 -19.56 -0.16 -66.88
CA ASN A 667 -19.64 0.69 -65.69
C ASN A 667 -19.07 2.10 -65.93
N ALA A 668 -18.15 2.24 -66.88
CA ALA A 668 -17.49 3.49 -67.24
C ALA A 668 -18.24 4.34 -68.28
N ILE A 669 -19.29 3.80 -68.91
CA ILE A 669 -20.10 4.53 -69.89
C ILE A 669 -21.24 5.25 -69.15
N HIS A 670 -21.22 6.59 -69.15
CA HIS A 670 -22.29 7.42 -68.58
C HIS A 670 -23.31 7.87 -69.62
#